data_AF-A0AA91J9Q0-F1
#
_entry.id   AF-A0AA91J9Q0-F1
#
_cell.length_a   1.000
_cell.length_b   1.000
_cell.length_c   1.000
_cell.angle_alpha   90.00
_cell.angle_beta   90.00
_cell.angle_gamma   90.00
#
_symmetry.space_group_name_H-M   'P 1'
#
loop_
_entity.id
_entity.type
_entity.pdbx_description
1 polymer ?
#
loop_
_entity_poly.entity_id
_entity_poly.type
_entity_poly.pdbx_seq_one_letter_code
_entity_poly.pdbx_strand_id
1 'polypeptide(L)'
;MLGKMIGKVIGTKNDRELKRMRKLVDKINALEPKIQPLSDEALKQKTAEFKTQFEQGTSLDTILPEAFAVCREASSRVLGMRHYDVQLIGGITLHEGKIAEMRTGEGKTLMATLAIYLNAISGKGVHVVTVNDYLASRDAELNRPLFDFLGLTVGVIYSQQDPMEKFEAYAADITYGTNNEYGFDYLRDNMVFRLDEKKQRGLNYCIIDEIDSILIDEARTPLIISGQAEDSSAMYKLIDTIIPRLKRSETEEGNRENREQDFWIDEKNRQIEISEKGYEKIEKFLVEKGELGENESLYSPTRLPLLAHVQAAIRAHHLFVKNIHYIVHEGEVIIVDENTGRTMPGRRWSEGLHQAVEAKEQVEIQAENQTLATTTFQNYFRLYDKLSGMTGTADTEAAEFKQTYDLDVVIIPTHKPIQRIDLDDQIFLSKMGKYQGIIREIKRIQEKQAPILVGTATIEASEVLSELLTQEGIQHNVLNAKQHEREADIIAQAGSPNAVTIATNMAGRGTDIILGGNWQAELAKIDNVTPEMKQQAHAEWQVRNQQVLEAGGLHIIGSERHESRRIDNQLRGRAGRQGDPGESLFFLSLEDDLMRIFAGDRVVNMMRAIGLKEDEAIEHKMVSRSIENAQSKVENRDFDARKSLLKYDDVANEQRKVIYKQRDELLAESNLQAGIEAMHYDVYNALIDQFVPPGSIDDQWDIDGLEDELENEFRIYMPINDWLDADRRLDEEGLRQKIIEAALLNYRARREQMGEENAAQLERHFMLSSLDKHWKEHLNQMDQLRKGIHLRGYAQKNPEQEYKSESFSLFQSMLGAIKSETVQDLARVHIPTPEEIAELERQQREQAEMMRLHFEHQEMNGVTGEMSEDEDMIARNSQQRTRATYSFGLSSSAAATASPEMAENGDNPYANLAISRNAPCPCGSGLKYKQCHGKI
;
A
#
# COMPACT_ATOMS: atom_id res chain seq x y z
N MET A 1 -28.23 -34.88 9.85
CA MET A 1 -29.68 -34.71 10.11
C MET A 1 -29.97 -34.16 11.51
N LEU A 2 -29.34 -34.65 12.59
CA LEU A 2 -29.51 -34.11 13.96
C LEU A 2 -29.25 -32.59 14.08
N GLY A 3 -28.17 -32.08 13.45
CA GLY A 3 -27.85 -30.65 13.46
C GLY A 3 -28.91 -29.74 12.81
N LYS A 4 -29.61 -30.22 11.76
CA LYS A 4 -30.71 -29.47 11.12
C LYS A 4 -31.98 -29.42 11.97
N MET A 5 -32.23 -30.45 12.80
CA MET A 5 -33.37 -30.45 13.74
C MET A 5 -33.10 -29.59 14.97
N ILE A 6 -31.89 -29.66 15.54
CA ILE A 6 -31.47 -28.81 16.67
C ILE A 6 -31.43 -27.33 16.26
N GLY A 7 -30.93 -27.03 15.05
CA GLY A 7 -30.94 -25.67 14.50
C GLY A 7 -32.33 -25.08 14.31
N LYS A 8 -33.35 -25.89 13.99
CA LYS A 8 -34.75 -25.42 13.87
C LYS A 8 -35.41 -25.08 15.20
N VAL A 9 -34.97 -25.68 16.31
CA VAL A 9 -35.58 -25.48 17.64
C VAL A 9 -34.86 -24.39 18.44
N ILE A 10 -33.53 -24.32 18.36
CA ILE A 10 -32.71 -23.37 19.13
C ILE A 10 -32.30 -22.13 18.30
N GLY A 11 -32.54 -22.15 16.98
CA GLY A 11 -32.07 -21.12 16.05
C GLY A 11 -30.56 -21.19 15.80
N THR A 12 -30.13 -20.66 14.66
CA THR A 12 -28.71 -20.47 14.32
C THR A 12 -28.07 -19.39 15.21
N LYS A 13 -26.73 -19.27 15.22
CA LYS A 13 -26.02 -18.15 15.88
C LYS A 13 -26.55 -16.81 15.35
N ASN A 14 -26.74 -16.71 14.03
CA ASN A 14 -27.29 -15.52 13.38
C ASN A 14 -28.71 -15.18 13.86
N ASP A 15 -29.61 -16.17 13.97
CA ASP A 15 -30.99 -15.93 14.42
C ASP A 15 -31.06 -15.34 15.85
N ARG A 16 -30.14 -15.78 16.73
CA ARG A 16 -30.06 -15.27 18.11
C ARG A 16 -29.56 -13.84 18.16
N GLU A 17 -28.54 -13.52 17.38
CA GLU A 17 -28.03 -12.15 17.23
C GLU A 17 -29.12 -11.21 16.70
N LEU A 18 -29.80 -11.61 15.61
CA LEU A 18 -30.91 -10.83 15.05
C LEU A 18 -32.03 -10.61 16.07
N LYS A 19 -32.37 -11.64 16.86
CA LYS A 19 -33.40 -11.51 17.91
C LYS A 19 -32.99 -10.54 19.01
N ARG A 20 -31.71 -10.48 19.38
CA ARG A 20 -31.17 -9.50 20.33
C ARG A 20 -31.23 -8.09 19.76
N MET A 21 -30.76 -7.89 18.54
CA MET A 21 -30.74 -6.59 17.86
C MET A 21 -32.15 -6.05 17.59
N ARG A 22 -33.12 -6.91 17.26
CA ARG A 22 -34.53 -6.51 17.11
C ARG A 22 -35.10 -5.84 18.35
N LYS A 23 -34.72 -6.29 19.56
CA LYS A 23 -35.14 -5.63 20.80
C LYS A 23 -34.57 -4.21 20.94
N LEU A 24 -33.39 -3.94 20.39
CA LEU A 24 -32.83 -2.59 20.33
C LEU A 24 -33.54 -1.75 19.27
N VAL A 25 -33.85 -2.34 18.11
CA VAL A 25 -34.67 -1.69 17.08
C VAL A 25 -36.03 -1.28 17.63
N ASP A 26 -36.70 -2.13 18.40
CA ASP A 26 -37.97 -1.80 19.05
C ASP A 26 -37.84 -0.58 19.98
N LYS A 27 -36.73 -0.46 20.71
CA LYS A 27 -36.44 0.70 21.56
C LYS A 27 -36.20 1.97 20.74
N ILE A 28 -35.43 1.88 19.65
CA ILE A 28 -35.19 3.00 18.73
C ILE A 28 -36.51 3.48 18.13
N ASN A 29 -37.34 2.56 17.65
CA ASN A 29 -38.67 2.85 17.09
C ASN A 29 -39.59 3.51 18.12
N ALA A 30 -39.54 3.09 19.39
CA ALA A 30 -40.34 3.69 20.45
C ALA A 30 -39.95 5.15 20.79
N LEU A 31 -38.76 5.61 20.39
CA LEU A 31 -38.31 7.00 20.57
C LEU A 31 -38.78 7.94 19.46
N GLU A 32 -39.19 7.42 18.31
CA GLU A 32 -39.63 8.22 17.15
C GLU A 32 -40.68 9.28 17.50
N PRO A 33 -41.77 8.97 18.24
CA PRO A 33 -42.81 9.96 18.54
C PRO A 33 -42.32 11.10 19.45
N LYS A 34 -41.21 10.90 20.16
CA LYS A 34 -40.59 11.93 21.03
C LYS A 34 -39.59 12.79 20.27
N ILE A 35 -38.91 12.23 19.28
CA ILE A 35 -37.84 12.90 18.52
C ILE A 35 -38.40 13.64 17.31
N GLN A 36 -39.38 13.07 16.60
CA GLN A 36 -40.04 13.70 15.46
C GLN A 36 -40.57 15.14 15.72
N PRO A 37 -41.18 15.47 16.88
CA PRO A 37 -41.65 16.84 17.13
C PRO A 37 -40.55 17.84 17.53
N LEU A 38 -39.29 17.39 17.71
CA LEU A 38 -38.19 18.31 18.05
C LEU A 38 -37.93 19.29 16.91
N SER A 39 -37.62 20.54 17.25
CA SER A 39 -37.10 21.52 16.28
C SER A 39 -35.72 21.11 15.79
N ASP A 40 -35.31 21.60 14.62
CA ASP A 40 -33.97 21.34 14.08
C ASP A 40 -32.87 21.68 15.08
N GLU A 41 -32.95 22.85 15.74
CA GLU A 41 -31.97 23.27 16.75
C GLU A 41 -31.86 22.27 17.93
N ALA A 42 -33.00 21.78 18.40
CA ALA A 42 -33.05 20.78 19.47
C ALA A 42 -32.47 19.42 19.02
N LEU A 43 -32.61 19.05 17.75
CA LEU A 43 -31.95 17.85 17.20
C LEU A 43 -30.44 18.03 17.12
N LYS A 44 -29.94 19.21 16.71
CA LYS A 44 -28.50 19.49 16.69
C LYS A 44 -27.90 19.46 18.10
N GLN A 45 -28.62 20.04 19.08
CA GLN A 45 -28.17 20.10 20.47
C GLN A 45 -27.97 18.70 21.09
N LYS A 46 -28.69 17.67 20.61
CA LYS A 46 -28.51 16.28 21.06
C LYS A 46 -27.08 15.78 20.92
N THR A 47 -26.36 16.18 19.87
CA THR A 47 -24.97 15.76 19.69
C THR A 47 -24.07 16.29 20.81
N ALA A 48 -24.25 17.55 21.23
CA ALA A 48 -23.52 18.12 22.36
C ALA A 48 -23.90 17.44 23.70
N GLU A 49 -25.18 17.11 23.89
CA GLU A 49 -25.64 16.33 25.04
C GLU A 49 -24.96 14.96 25.10
N PHE A 50 -24.88 14.23 23.98
CA PHE A 50 -24.24 12.93 23.93
C PHE A 50 -22.72 12.99 24.15
N LYS A 51 -22.03 13.99 23.57
CA LYS A 51 -20.60 14.23 23.85
C LYS A 51 -20.36 14.43 25.34
N THR A 52 -21.17 15.28 25.98
CA THR A 52 -21.11 15.53 27.43
C THR A 52 -21.37 14.25 28.25
N GLN A 53 -22.37 13.45 27.87
CA GLN A 53 -22.68 12.18 28.57
C GLN A 53 -21.53 11.17 28.44
N PHE A 54 -20.89 11.11 27.28
CA PHE A 54 -19.75 10.23 27.03
C PHE A 54 -18.52 10.65 27.85
N GLU A 55 -18.22 11.95 27.90
CA GLU A 55 -17.16 12.52 28.74
C GLU A 55 -17.40 12.27 30.24
N GLN A 56 -18.66 12.22 30.67
CA GLN A 56 -19.06 11.85 32.04
C GLN A 56 -18.98 10.33 32.33
N GLY A 57 -18.56 9.52 31.36
CA GLY A 57 -18.35 8.08 31.50
C GLY A 57 -19.48 7.18 31.03
N THR A 58 -20.52 7.73 30.36
CA THR A 58 -21.60 6.92 29.79
C THR A 58 -21.12 6.19 28.54
N SER A 59 -21.35 4.88 28.42
CA SER A 59 -20.92 4.12 27.25
C SER A 59 -21.72 4.45 26.00
N LEU A 60 -21.08 4.34 24.82
CA LEU A 60 -21.77 4.49 23.53
C LEU A 60 -22.93 3.50 23.37
N ASP A 61 -22.82 2.29 23.90
CA ASP A 61 -23.91 1.28 23.88
C ASP A 61 -25.18 1.78 24.58
N THR A 62 -25.02 2.59 25.63
CA THR A 62 -26.15 3.15 26.39
C THR A 62 -26.80 4.29 25.61
N ILE A 63 -25.98 5.10 24.92
CA ILE A 63 -26.40 6.23 24.08
C ILE A 63 -27.06 5.76 22.76
N LEU A 64 -26.65 4.58 22.26
CA LEU A 64 -27.02 4.03 20.95
C LEU A 64 -28.50 4.19 20.59
N PRO A 65 -29.49 3.81 21.42
CA PRO A 65 -30.89 3.87 21.01
C PRO A 65 -31.37 5.29 20.70
N GLU A 66 -30.94 6.28 21.50
CA GLU A 66 -31.33 7.68 21.31
C GLU A 66 -30.56 8.30 20.15
N ALA A 67 -29.24 8.07 20.07
CA ALA A 67 -28.41 8.56 18.97
C ALA A 67 -28.87 8.04 17.60
N PHE A 68 -29.24 6.75 17.49
CA PHE A 68 -29.77 6.19 16.25
C PHE A 68 -31.11 6.80 15.87
N ALA A 69 -31.98 7.05 16.85
CA ALA A 69 -33.27 7.68 16.60
C ALA A 69 -33.12 9.15 16.16
N VAL A 70 -32.16 9.89 16.73
CA VAL A 70 -31.78 11.26 16.29
C VAL A 70 -31.21 11.24 14.88
N CYS A 71 -30.24 10.38 14.59
CA CYS A 71 -29.62 10.28 13.26
C CYS A 71 -30.65 9.90 12.18
N ARG A 72 -31.55 8.96 12.49
CA ARG A 72 -32.63 8.58 11.58
C ARG A 72 -33.59 9.74 11.29
N GLU A 73 -34.00 10.49 12.30
CA GLU A 73 -34.87 11.66 12.11
C GLU A 73 -34.16 12.73 11.28
N ALA A 74 -32.89 13.01 11.58
CA ALA A 74 -32.08 13.96 10.81
C ALA A 74 -31.96 13.53 9.34
N SER A 75 -31.70 12.25 9.07
CA SER A 75 -31.68 11.71 7.70
C SER A 75 -33.03 11.87 7.01
N SER A 76 -34.15 11.63 7.71
CA SER A 76 -35.48 11.81 7.13
C SER A 76 -35.76 13.27 6.75
N ARG A 77 -35.22 14.25 7.50
CA ARG A 77 -35.40 15.68 7.23
C ARG A 77 -34.48 16.20 6.13
N VAL A 78 -33.20 15.82 6.19
CA VAL A 78 -32.15 16.38 5.34
C VAL A 78 -32.04 15.64 4.02
N LEU A 79 -32.03 14.30 4.07
CA LEU A 79 -31.86 13.44 2.89
C LEU A 79 -33.19 12.94 2.34
N GLY A 80 -34.31 13.12 3.07
CA GLY A 80 -35.61 12.58 2.69
C GLY A 80 -35.68 11.05 2.82
N MET A 81 -34.70 10.42 3.47
CA MET A 81 -34.58 8.97 3.60
C MET A 81 -34.68 8.57 5.06
N ARG A 82 -35.72 7.83 5.42
CA ARG A 82 -35.88 7.22 6.75
C ARG A 82 -35.22 5.85 6.76
N HIS A 83 -34.34 5.57 7.72
CA HIS A 83 -33.75 4.23 7.87
C HIS A 83 -34.80 3.15 8.11
N TYR A 84 -34.65 2.01 7.42
CA TYR A 84 -35.43 0.80 7.64
C TYR A 84 -34.93 0.03 8.87
N ASP A 85 -35.79 -0.82 9.44
CA ASP A 85 -35.44 -1.66 10.59
C ASP A 85 -34.23 -2.56 10.32
N VAL A 86 -34.09 -3.06 9.09
CA VAL A 86 -32.93 -3.87 8.66
C VAL A 86 -31.64 -3.05 8.61
N GLN A 87 -31.73 -1.75 8.28
CA GLN A 87 -30.60 -0.83 8.31
C GLN A 87 -30.23 -0.48 9.76
N LEU A 88 -31.20 -0.36 10.67
CA LEU A 88 -30.91 -0.20 12.11
C LEU A 88 -30.14 -1.42 12.65
N ILE A 89 -30.51 -2.64 12.26
CA ILE A 89 -29.75 -3.86 12.59
C ILE A 89 -28.33 -3.79 12.03
N GLY A 90 -28.16 -3.31 10.78
CA GLY A 90 -26.85 -3.11 10.19
C GLY A 90 -26.00 -2.10 10.94
N GLY A 91 -26.56 -0.95 11.31
CA GLY A 91 -25.85 0.06 12.10
C GLY A 91 -25.42 -0.48 13.47
N ILE A 92 -26.26 -1.26 14.14
CA ILE A 92 -25.90 -1.94 15.41
C ILE A 92 -24.75 -2.93 15.17
N THR A 93 -24.83 -3.72 14.11
CA THR A 93 -23.80 -4.69 13.73
C THR A 93 -22.45 -4.01 13.51
N LEU A 94 -22.41 -2.89 12.77
CA LEU A 94 -21.19 -2.14 12.55
C LEU A 94 -20.63 -1.58 13.86
N HIS A 95 -21.48 -0.97 14.70
CA HIS A 95 -21.04 -0.40 15.98
C HIS A 95 -20.40 -1.44 16.91
N GLU A 96 -20.89 -2.69 16.89
CA GLU A 96 -20.37 -3.81 17.67
C GLU A 96 -19.04 -4.39 17.14
N GLY A 97 -18.46 -3.84 16.07
CA GLY A 97 -17.21 -4.34 15.50
C GLY A 97 -17.40 -5.64 14.71
N LYS A 98 -18.51 -5.76 13.97
CA LYS A 98 -18.85 -6.95 13.18
C LYS A 98 -19.05 -6.60 11.70
N ILE A 99 -19.18 -7.63 10.87
CA ILE A 99 -19.47 -7.48 9.44
C ILE A 99 -20.97 -7.56 9.21
N ALA A 100 -21.54 -6.50 8.64
CA ALA A 100 -22.91 -6.42 8.19
C ALA A 100 -23.02 -6.96 6.75
N GLU A 101 -23.47 -8.21 6.58
CA GLU A 101 -23.83 -8.71 5.25
C GLU A 101 -25.23 -8.22 4.88
N MET A 102 -25.29 -7.23 3.98
CA MET A 102 -26.51 -6.64 3.48
C MET A 102 -26.48 -6.60 1.95
N ARG A 103 -27.50 -7.19 1.32
CA ARG A 103 -27.59 -7.29 -0.14
C ARG A 103 -27.54 -5.91 -0.81
N THR A 104 -27.05 -5.87 -2.04
CA THR A 104 -26.92 -4.62 -2.79
C THR A 104 -28.28 -3.96 -3.01
N GLY A 105 -28.35 -2.63 -2.88
CA GLY A 105 -29.60 -1.88 -2.94
C GLY A 105 -30.41 -1.84 -1.63
N GLU A 106 -29.93 -2.43 -0.53
CA GLU A 106 -30.52 -2.26 0.81
C GLU A 106 -30.09 -0.96 1.51
N GLY A 107 -29.28 -0.11 0.86
CA GLY A 107 -28.83 1.18 1.37
C GLY A 107 -27.68 1.08 2.37
N LYS A 108 -26.56 0.44 1.96
CA LYS A 108 -25.35 0.26 2.77
C LYS A 108 -24.75 1.59 3.25
N THR A 109 -24.56 2.55 2.33
CA THR A 109 -24.05 3.89 2.63
C THR A 109 -24.91 4.60 3.69
N LEU A 110 -26.24 4.58 3.52
CA LEU A 110 -27.17 5.19 4.49
C LEU A 110 -27.14 4.45 5.83
N MET A 111 -27.09 3.12 5.84
CA MET A 111 -27.01 2.31 7.06
C MET A 111 -25.75 2.64 7.88
N ALA A 112 -24.61 2.84 7.23
CA ALA A 112 -23.34 3.15 7.89
C ALA A 112 -23.40 4.46 8.68
N THR A 113 -24.17 5.45 8.24
CA THR A 113 -24.30 6.76 8.93
C THR A 113 -24.69 6.65 10.40
N LEU A 114 -25.45 5.61 10.77
CA LEU A 114 -25.86 5.34 12.14
C LEU A 114 -24.66 5.04 13.05
N ALA A 115 -23.81 4.10 12.60
CA ALA A 115 -22.62 3.70 13.34
C ALA A 115 -21.53 4.78 13.29
N ILE A 116 -21.39 5.47 12.15
CA ILE A 116 -20.47 6.60 12.02
C ILE A 116 -20.83 7.69 13.03
N TYR A 117 -22.09 8.15 13.03
CA TYR A 117 -22.57 9.18 13.94
C TYR A 117 -22.33 8.81 15.41
N LEU A 118 -22.73 7.60 15.82
CA LEU A 118 -22.58 7.15 17.20
C LEU A 118 -21.11 7.12 17.65
N ASN A 119 -20.20 6.63 16.80
CA ASN A 119 -18.79 6.53 17.18
C ASN A 119 -18.04 7.87 17.08
N ALA A 120 -18.49 8.78 16.20
CA ALA A 120 -17.96 10.15 16.10
C ALA A 120 -18.22 10.98 17.38
N ILE A 121 -19.24 10.62 18.19
CA ILE A 121 -19.48 11.25 19.50
C ILE A 121 -18.26 11.15 20.42
N SER A 122 -17.39 10.14 20.25
CA SER A 122 -16.17 10.03 21.06
C SER A 122 -15.12 11.12 20.79
N GLY A 123 -15.22 11.87 19.67
CA GLY A 123 -14.25 12.90 19.28
C GLY A 123 -12.89 12.37 18.80
N LYS A 124 -12.68 11.05 18.79
CA LYS A 124 -11.41 10.40 18.41
C LYS A 124 -11.25 10.14 16.91
N GLY A 125 -12.27 10.45 16.11
CA GLY A 125 -12.30 10.20 14.67
C GLY A 125 -12.87 8.83 14.28
N VAL A 126 -13.50 8.80 13.10
CA VAL A 126 -14.00 7.60 12.43
C VAL A 126 -13.46 7.57 11.00
N HIS A 127 -12.77 6.49 10.64
CA HIS A 127 -12.32 6.26 9.28
C HIS A 127 -13.33 5.40 8.52
N VAL A 128 -13.77 5.90 7.36
CA VAL A 128 -14.62 5.16 6.43
C VAL A 128 -13.80 4.84 5.20
N VAL A 129 -13.64 3.55 4.93
CA VAL A 129 -12.80 3.05 3.85
C VAL A 129 -13.68 2.60 2.69
N THR A 130 -13.38 3.08 1.49
CA THR A 130 -14.02 2.65 0.25
C THR A 130 -12.98 2.10 -0.74
N VAL A 131 -13.45 1.49 -1.82
CA VAL A 131 -12.59 0.81 -2.83
C VAL A 131 -11.80 1.80 -3.70
N ASN A 132 -12.29 3.03 -3.91
CA ASN A 132 -11.59 4.05 -4.72
C ASN A 132 -11.93 5.48 -4.28
N ASP A 133 -11.10 6.44 -4.70
CA ASP A 133 -11.20 7.86 -4.32
C ASP A 133 -12.52 8.51 -4.77
N TYR A 134 -13.09 8.06 -5.90
CA TYR A 134 -14.38 8.55 -6.39
C TYR A 134 -15.52 8.18 -5.41
N LEU A 135 -15.57 6.94 -4.95
CA LEU A 135 -16.57 6.49 -3.98
C LEU A 135 -16.36 7.18 -2.62
N ALA A 136 -15.12 7.34 -2.17
CA ALA A 136 -14.82 8.08 -0.93
C ALA A 136 -15.37 9.51 -0.99
N SER A 137 -15.06 10.23 -2.07
CA SER A 137 -15.50 11.62 -2.28
C SER A 137 -17.01 11.71 -2.41
N ARG A 138 -17.62 10.85 -3.23
CA ARG A 138 -19.07 10.81 -3.44
C ARG A 138 -19.83 10.53 -2.15
N ASP A 139 -19.42 9.53 -1.39
CA ASP A 139 -20.13 9.12 -0.17
C ASP A 139 -19.92 10.13 0.96
N ALA A 140 -18.76 10.79 1.01
CA ALA A 140 -18.53 11.93 1.90
C ALA A 140 -19.49 13.08 1.57
N GLU A 141 -19.57 13.51 0.31
CA GLU A 141 -20.46 14.61 -0.10
C GLU A 141 -21.94 14.26 0.01
N LEU A 142 -22.32 13.01 -0.25
CA LEU A 142 -23.70 12.54 -0.08
C LEU A 142 -24.15 12.61 1.38
N ASN A 143 -23.26 12.28 2.33
CA ASN A 143 -23.59 12.26 3.76
C ASN A 143 -23.24 13.57 4.48
N ARG A 144 -22.42 14.46 3.88
CA ARG A 144 -22.02 15.74 4.47
C ARG A 144 -23.21 16.58 4.96
N PRO A 145 -24.31 16.77 4.21
CA PRO A 145 -25.46 17.52 4.71
C PRO A 145 -26.05 16.95 6.02
N LEU A 146 -26.07 15.62 6.17
CA LEU A 146 -26.57 14.95 7.37
C LEU A 146 -25.62 15.18 8.56
N PHE A 147 -24.32 14.99 8.36
CA PHE A 147 -23.33 15.14 9.43
C PHE A 147 -23.15 16.61 9.83
N ASP A 148 -23.13 17.54 8.88
CA ASP A 148 -23.10 18.99 9.14
C ASP A 148 -24.36 19.43 9.90
N PHE A 149 -25.53 18.87 9.54
CA PHE A 149 -26.77 19.13 10.29
C PHE A 149 -26.63 18.65 11.75
N LEU A 150 -26.01 17.51 11.99
CA LEU A 150 -25.74 16.97 13.32
C LEU A 150 -24.50 17.61 14.01
N GLY A 151 -23.88 18.62 13.40
CA GLY A 151 -22.73 19.32 13.99
C GLY A 151 -21.43 18.52 14.01
N LEU A 152 -21.25 17.60 13.06
CA LEU A 152 -20.01 16.85 12.84
C LEU A 152 -19.32 17.30 11.56
N THR A 153 -17.99 17.27 11.53
CA THR A 153 -17.20 17.62 10.34
C THR A 153 -16.81 16.39 9.53
N VAL A 154 -16.81 16.51 8.19
CA VAL A 154 -16.42 15.43 7.27
C VAL A 154 -15.19 15.82 6.44
N GLY A 155 -14.13 15.02 6.50
CA GLY A 155 -12.92 15.13 5.67
C GLY A 155 -12.84 14.02 4.62
N VAL A 156 -12.10 14.27 3.54
CA VAL A 156 -11.83 13.28 2.48
C VAL A 156 -10.34 13.28 2.18
N ILE A 157 -9.75 12.08 2.13
CA ILE A 157 -8.38 11.86 1.70
C ILE A 157 -8.35 11.20 0.32
N TYR A 158 -7.46 11.65 -0.54
CA TYR A 158 -7.27 11.13 -1.88
C TYR A 158 -5.79 11.24 -2.31
N SER A 159 -5.46 10.59 -3.41
CA SER A 159 -4.07 10.52 -3.87
C SER A 159 -3.51 11.88 -4.31
N GLN A 160 -2.25 12.16 -3.96
CA GLN A 160 -1.54 13.41 -4.29
C GLN A 160 -2.19 14.69 -3.73
N GLN A 161 -3.01 14.57 -2.67
CA GLN A 161 -3.54 15.70 -1.93
C GLN A 161 -2.43 16.52 -1.25
N ASP A 162 -2.66 17.83 -1.11
CA ASP A 162 -1.73 18.72 -0.38
C ASP A 162 -1.57 18.27 1.08
N PRO A 163 -0.35 18.28 1.65
CA PRO A 163 -0.11 17.80 3.01
C PRO A 163 -0.90 18.55 4.10
N MET A 164 -1.21 19.83 3.92
CA MET A 164 -2.00 20.60 4.89
C MET A 164 -3.48 20.24 4.80
N GLU A 165 -4.02 20.17 3.58
CA GLU A 165 -5.40 19.75 3.34
C GLU A 165 -5.65 18.33 3.89
N LYS A 166 -4.70 17.42 3.66
CA LYS A 166 -4.77 16.06 4.19
C LYS A 166 -4.75 16.01 5.72
N PHE A 167 -3.96 16.88 6.37
CA PHE A 167 -3.96 17.01 7.83
C PHE A 167 -5.34 17.46 8.36
N GLU A 168 -5.95 18.47 7.73
CA GLU A 168 -7.29 18.94 8.08
C GLU A 168 -8.36 17.85 7.87
N ALA A 169 -8.23 17.05 6.81
CA ALA A 169 -9.14 15.94 6.54
C ALA A 169 -9.10 14.85 7.64
N TYR A 170 -7.92 14.54 8.18
CA TYR A 170 -7.78 13.61 9.32
C TYR A 170 -8.26 14.23 10.64
N ALA A 171 -8.18 15.56 10.80
CA ALA A 171 -8.66 16.25 11.99
C ALA A 171 -10.20 16.26 12.11
N ALA A 172 -10.92 16.08 11.00
CA ALA A 172 -12.38 16.02 10.97
C ALA A 172 -12.94 14.81 11.75
N ASP A 173 -14.08 14.95 12.44
CA ASP A 173 -14.80 13.87 13.15
C ASP A 173 -14.94 12.57 12.33
N ILE A 174 -15.13 12.69 11.01
CA ILE A 174 -15.28 11.58 10.07
C ILE A 174 -14.34 11.81 8.90
N THR A 175 -13.56 10.81 8.53
CA THR A 175 -12.66 10.86 7.37
C THR A 175 -13.05 9.75 6.41
N TYR A 176 -13.26 10.08 5.13
CA TYR A 176 -13.46 9.12 4.04
C TYR A 176 -12.18 8.97 3.24
N GLY A 177 -11.85 7.75 2.82
CA GLY A 177 -10.65 7.49 2.02
C GLY A 177 -10.57 6.07 1.50
N THR A 178 -9.48 5.75 0.82
CA THR A 178 -9.19 4.38 0.37
C THR A 178 -8.24 3.68 1.32
N ASN A 179 -8.26 2.35 1.32
CA ASN A 179 -7.34 1.50 2.07
C ASN A 179 -5.87 1.86 1.76
N ASN A 180 -5.56 2.14 0.49
CA ASN A 180 -4.24 2.56 0.05
C ASN A 180 -3.82 3.89 0.70
N GLU A 181 -4.65 4.93 0.61
CA GLU A 181 -4.29 6.24 1.17
C GLU A 181 -4.08 6.17 2.69
N TYR A 182 -5.00 5.52 3.41
CA TYR A 182 -4.86 5.29 4.85
C TYR A 182 -3.59 4.52 5.21
N GLY A 183 -3.28 3.44 4.50
CA GLY A 183 -2.13 2.61 4.78
C GLY A 183 -0.80 3.28 4.42
N PHE A 184 -0.74 3.99 3.29
CA PHE A 184 0.46 4.76 2.92
C PHE A 184 0.68 5.98 3.81
N ASP A 185 -0.39 6.66 4.25
CA ASP A 185 -0.28 7.74 5.23
C ASP A 185 0.25 7.20 6.56
N TYR A 186 -0.22 6.03 7.01
CA TYR A 186 0.36 5.36 8.18
C TYR A 186 1.85 5.06 8.00
N LEU A 187 2.27 4.51 6.85
CA LEU A 187 3.69 4.26 6.60
C LEU A 187 4.50 5.56 6.53
N ARG A 188 3.97 6.64 5.91
CA ARG A 188 4.61 7.97 5.84
C ARG A 188 4.74 8.61 7.21
N ASP A 189 3.70 8.54 8.04
CA ASP A 189 3.70 9.07 9.41
C ASP A 189 4.75 8.37 10.29
N ASN A 190 5.12 7.13 9.99
CA ASN A 190 6.20 6.41 10.68
C ASN A 190 7.60 6.70 10.10
N MET A 191 7.72 7.59 9.12
CA MET A 191 8.99 8.05 8.54
C MET A 191 9.25 9.55 8.75
N VAL A 192 8.34 10.30 9.37
CA VAL A 192 8.49 11.75 9.58
C VAL A 192 9.55 12.09 10.63
N PHE A 193 10.24 13.23 10.51
CA PHE A 193 11.29 13.61 11.45
C PHE A 193 10.77 14.39 12.66
N ARG A 194 9.50 14.83 12.60
CA ARG A 194 8.88 15.64 13.64
C ARG A 194 7.43 15.22 13.86
N LEU A 195 6.92 15.34 15.09
CA LEU A 195 5.54 14.96 15.41
C LEU A 195 4.48 15.80 14.68
N ASP A 196 4.77 17.08 14.44
CA ASP A 196 3.88 18.01 13.74
C ASP A 196 3.70 17.69 12.24
N GLU A 197 4.56 16.85 11.67
CA GLU A 197 4.45 16.38 10.29
C GLU A 197 3.48 15.19 10.13
N LYS A 198 3.16 14.48 11.23
CA LYS A 198 2.20 13.37 11.19
C LYS A 198 0.82 13.86 10.79
N LYS A 199 0.16 13.11 9.91
CA LYS A 199 -1.17 13.44 9.39
C LYS A 199 -2.28 12.77 10.17
N GLN A 200 -2.09 11.52 10.57
CA GLN A 200 -3.09 10.78 11.32
C GLN A 200 -3.06 11.14 12.80
N ARG A 201 -4.25 11.16 13.43
CA ARG A 201 -4.44 11.50 14.86
C ARG A 201 -4.69 10.29 15.78
N GLY A 202 -4.65 9.07 15.23
CA GLY A 202 -4.88 7.79 15.94
C GLY A 202 -5.87 6.87 15.21
N LEU A 203 -5.78 5.55 15.46
CA LEU A 203 -6.59 4.51 14.79
C LEU A 203 -7.73 4.02 15.70
N ASN A 204 -8.79 4.81 15.83
CA ASN A 204 -9.90 4.53 16.77
C ASN A 204 -10.98 3.58 16.22
N TYR A 205 -11.70 3.98 15.18
CA TYR A 205 -12.76 3.16 14.60
C TYR A 205 -12.72 3.20 13.07
N CYS A 206 -12.73 2.01 12.47
CA CYS A 206 -12.76 1.85 11.02
C CYS A 206 -14.02 1.11 10.57
N ILE A 207 -14.67 1.66 9.56
CA ILE A 207 -15.74 0.98 8.81
C ILE A 207 -15.25 0.78 7.39
N ILE A 208 -15.14 -0.46 6.96
CA ILE A 208 -14.75 -0.81 5.60
C ILE A 208 -16.01 -1.13 4.78
N ASP A 209 -16.32 -0.30 3.79
CA ASP A 209 -17.27 -0.66 2.75
C ASP A 209 -16.64 -1.67 1.79
N GLU A 210 -17.44 -2.61 1.32
CA GLU A 210 -16.98 -3.69 0.44
C GLU A 210 -15.80 -4.46 1.05
N ILE A 211 -15.92 -4.78 2.35
CA ILE A 211 -14.86 -5.36 3.18
C ILE A 211 -14.26 -6.67 2.62
N ASP A 212 -15.07 -7.45 1.91
CA ASP A 212 -14.62 -8.67 1.22
C ASP A 212 -13.61 -8.37 0.11
N SER A 213 -13.77 -7.29 -0.63
CA SER A 213 -12.74 -6.96 -1.62
C SER A 213 -11.50 -6.35 -1.00
N ILE A 214 -11.63 -5.51 0.01
CA ILE A 214 -10.46 -4.85 0.59
C ILE A 214 -9.63 -5.84 1.42
N LEU A 215 -10.27 -6.65 2.27
CA LEU A 215 -9.57 -7.52 3.21
C LEU A 215 -9.30 -8.94 2.70
N ILE A 216 -9.87 -9.33 1.56
CA ILE A 216 -9.66 -10.65 0.94
C ILE A 216 -9.03 -10.50 -0.46
N ASP A 217 -9.66 -9.74 -1.36
CA ASP A 217 -9.17 -9.62 -2.75
C ASP A 217 -7.89 -8.79 -2.85
N GLU A 218 -7.86 -7.60 -2.25
CA GLU A 218 -6.71 -6.68 -2.30
C GLU A 218 -5.62 -7.02 -1.27
N ALA A 219 -5.98 -7.76 -0.22
CA ALA A 219 -5.06 -8.20 0.83
C ALA A 219 -4.05 -9.28 0.38
N ARG A 220 -3.91 -9.50 -0.93
CA ARG A 220 -2.91 -10.38 -1.55
C ARG A 220 -1.53 -9.72 -1.63
N THR A 221 -1.48 -8.39 -1.77
CA THR A 221 -0.24 -7.62 -1.92
C THR A 221 -0.05 -6.69 -0.72
N PRO A 222 1.13 -6.68 -0.09
CA PRO A 222 1.44 -5.73 0.97
C PRO A 222 1.59 -4.31 0.42
N LEU A 223 1.43 -3.32 1.31
CA LEU A 223 1.79 -1.93 1.06
C LEU A 223 3.28 -1.75 1.25
N ILE A 224 3.97 -1.22 0.25
CA ILE A 224 5.42 -1.05 0.25
C ILE A 224 5.75 0.36 -0.21
N ILE A 225 6.52 1.09 0.58
CA ILE A 225 7.21 2.31 0.15
C ILE A 225 8.64 1.91 -0.17
N SER A 226 9.05 2.17 -1.41
CA SER A 226 10.42 1.93 -1.87
C SER A 226 11.18 3.23 -2.07
N GLY A 227 12.49 3.19 -1.82
CA GLY A 227 13.43 4.25 -2.11
C GLY A 227 14.59 3.73 -2.95
N GLN A 228 15.41 4.63 -3.47
CA GLN A 228 16.64 4.23 -4.16
C GLN A 228 17.62 3.59 -3.17
N ALA A 229 18.12 2.42 -3.53
CA ALA A 229 19.17 1.70 -2.82
C ALA A 229 20.56 2.18 -3.27
N GLU A 230 21.60 1.68 -2.60
CA GLU A 230 22.98 1.78 -3.09
C GLU A 230 23.17 1.05 -4.44
N ASP A 231 24.16 1.48 -5.21
CA ASP A 231 24.40 0.97 -6.57
C ASP A 231 24.99 -0.44 -6.57
N SER A 232 24.15 -1.45 -6.84
CA SER A 232 24.54 -2.86 -7.05
C SER A 232 24.93 -3.19 -8.50
N SER A 233 25.06 -2.22 -9.40
CA SER A 233 25.24 -2.44 -10.84
C SER A 233 26.45 -3.32 -11.19
N ALA A 234 27.55 -3.19 -10.45
CA ALA A 234 28.75 -4.00 -10.63
C ALA A 234 28.47 -5.49 -10.42
N MET A 235 27.60 -5.81 -9.46
CA MET A 235 27.31 -7.19 -9.08
C MET A 235 26.39 -7.87 -10.10
N TYR A 236 25.37 -7.17 -10.61
CA TYR A 236 24.56 -7.67 -11.72
C TYR A 236 25.39 -7.96 -12.97
N LYS A 237 26.33 -7.06 -13.32
CA LYS A 237 27.27 -7.29 -14.43
C LYS A 237 28.12 -8.52 -14.21
N LEU A 238 28.60 -8.76 -12.99
CA LEU A 238 29.39 -9.95 -12.66
C LEU A 238 28.57 -11.23 -12.80
N ILE A 239 27.38 -11.26 -12.18
CA ILE A 239 26.50 -12.44 -12.18
C ILE A 239 26.00 -12.78 -13.59
N ASP A 240 25.72 -11.78 -14.44
CA ASP A 240 25.31 -12.01 -15.83
C ASP A 240 26.33 -12.87 -16.61
N THR A 241 27.62 -12.77 -16.27
CA THR A 241 28.69 -13.53 -16.96
C THR A 241 28.69 -15.03 -16.70
N ILE A 242 28.09 -15.51 -15.60
CA ILE A 242 27.99 -16.95 -15.32
C ILE A 242 26.76 -17.60 -15.98
N ILE A 243 25.67 -16.85 -16.22
CA ILE A 243 24.40 -17.42 -16.70
C ILE A 243 24.56 -18.22 -18.01
N PRO A 244 25.29 -17.76 -19.04
CA PRO A 244 25.50 -18.54 -20.27
C PRO A 244 26.26 -19.85 -20.06
N ARG A 245 26.95 -20.02 -18.91
CA ARG A 245 27.68 -21.23 -18.57
C ARG A 245 26.78 -22.28 -17.91
N LEU A 246 25.61 -21.89 -17.41
CA LEU A 246 24.65 -22.79 -16.78
C LEU A 246 23.81 -23.53 -17.83
N LYS A 247 23.55 -24.82 -17.61
CA LYS A 247 22.76 -25.67 -18.51
C LYS A 247 21.37 -25.94 -17.95
N ARG A 248 20.35 -25.71 -18.78
CA ARG A 248 18.93 -25.98 -18.49
C ARG A 248 18.58 -27.46 -18.73
N SER A 249 17.75 -28.04 -17.87
CA SER A 249 17.13 -29.37 -18.09
C SER A 249 15.98 -29.35 -19.10
N GLU A 250 15.83 -30.45 -19.87
CA GLU A 250 14.78 -30.60 -20.88
C GLU A 250 13.41 -31.06 -20.33
N THR A 251 13.36 -31.75 -19.18
CA THR A 251 12.10 -32.25 -18.57
C THR A 251 12.06 -32.01 -17.06
N GLU A 252 10.87 -31.73 -16.51
CA GLU A 252 10.61 -31.57 -15.06
C GLU A 252 10.94 -32.86 -14.28
N GLU A 253 10.64 -34.02 -14.88
CA GLU A 253 10.89 -35.35 -14.28
C GLU A 253 12.36 -35.78 -14.34
N GLY A 254 13.11 -35.34 -15.36
CA GLY A 254 14.51 -35.74 -15.57
C GLY A 254 15.49 -35.19 -14.53
N ASN A 255 15.10 -34.16 -13.77
CA ASN A 255 15.98 -33.52 -12.78
C ASN A 255 15.42 -33.50 -11.35
N ARG A 256 14.24 -34.11 -11.10
CA ARG A 256 13.71 -34.33 -9.74
C ARG A 256 14.66 -35.12 -8.83
N GLU A 257 15.57 -35.92 -9.42
CA GLU A 257 16.59 -36.69 -8.72
C GLU A 257 17.99 -36.03 -8.69
N ASN A 258 18.11 -34.75 -9.07
CA ASN A 258 19.33 -33.94 -8.89
C ASN A 258 20.57 -34.41 -9.70
N ARG A 259 20.41 -35.02 -10.89
CA ARG A 259 21.51 -35.76 -11.53
C ARG A 259 22.08 -35.21 -12.84
N GLU A 260 21.36 -34.42 -13.65
CA GLU A 260 21.82 -34.17 -15.03
C GLU A 260 22.29 -32.74 -15.35
N GLN A 261 21.56 -31.68 -15.00
CA GLN A 261 21.88 -30.29 -15.42
C GLN A 261 21.76 -29.28 -14.27
N ASP A 262 22.11 -28.01 -14.53
CA ASP A 262 22.34 -26.97 -13.50
C ASP A 262 21.04 -26.36 -12.94
N PHE A 263 19.96 -26.26 -13.73
CA PHE A 263 18.64 -25.76 -13.28
C PHE A 263 17.50 -26.23 -14.19
N TRP A 264 16.24 -26.14 -13.73
CA TRP A 264 15.04 -26.40 -14.52
C TRP A 264 13.94 -25.34 -14.28
N ILE A 265 12.89 -25.36 -15.11
CA ILE A 265 11.75 -24.45 -15.02
C ILE A 265 10.52 -25.25 -14.62
N ASP A 266 9.86 -24.85 -13.53
CA ASP A 266 8.54 -25.32 -13.14
C ASP A 266 7.48 -24.49 -13.90
N GLU A 267 6.90 -25.06 -14.94
CA GLU A 267 5.87 -24.38 -15.75
C GLU A 267 4.55 -24.18 -15.01
N LYS A 268 4.23 -25.01 -14.00
CA LYS A 268 2.99 -24.85 -13.22
C LYS A 268 3.05 -23.62 -12.33
N ASN A 269 4.21 -23.37 -11.75
CA ASN A 269 4.44 -22.24 -10.85
C ASN A 269 5.15 -21.05 -11.54
N ARG A 270 5.56 -21.20 -12.81
CA ARG A 270 6.42 -20.26 -13.56
C ARG A 270 7.69 -19.86 -12.77
N GLN A 271 8.31 -20.83 -12.10
CA GLN A 271 9.48 -20.62 -11.25
C GLN A 271 10.71 -21.35 -11.80
N ILE A 272 11.89 -20.92 -11.33
CA ILE A 272 13.17 -21.55 -11.65
C ILE A 272 13.69 -22.23 -10.40
N GLU A 273 14.13 -23.47 -10.55
CA GLU A 273 14.74 -24.27 -9.50
C GLU A 273 16.16 -24.65 -9.90
N ILE A 274 17.11 -24.39 -9.00
CA ILE A 274 18.54 -24.66 -9.21
C ILE A 274 18.87 -26.03 -8.60
N SER A 275 19.60 -26.88 -9.32
CA SER A 275 20.04 -28.17 -8.80
C SER A 275 21.26 -28.02 -7.89
N GLU A 276 21.57 -29.03 -7.06
CA GLU A 276 22.79 -29.02 -6.23
C GLU A 276 24.06 -28.79 -7.07
N LYS A 277 24.14 -29.39 -8.27
CA LYS A 277 25.26 -29.16 -9.20
C LYS A 277 25.32 -27.72 -9.70
N GLY A 278 24.17 -27.11 -9.96
CA GLY A 278 24.08 -25.70 -10.31
C GLY A 278 24.63 -24.83 -9.20
N TYR A 279 24.24 -25.09 -7.95
CA TYR A 279 24.75 -24.39 -6.77
C TYR A 279 26.26 -24.52 -6.63
N GLU A 280 26.83 -25.73 -6.66
CA GLU A 280 28.28 -25.93 -6.56
C GLU A 280 29.06 -25.15 -7.63
N LYS A 281 28.51 -25.08 -8.84
CA LYS A 281 29.13 -24.39 -9.97
C LYS A 281 29.08 -22.87 -9.81
N ILE A 282 27.99 -22.35 -9.26
CA ILE A 282 27.84 -20.93 -8.91
C ILE A 282 28.78 -20.58 -7.76
N GLU A 283 28.82 -21.37 -6.68
CA GLU A 283 29.70 -21.13 -5.53
C GLU A 283 31.18 -21.12 -5.95
N LYS A 284 31.63 -22.10 -6.74
CA LYS A 284 33.01 -22.13 -7.26
C LYS A 284 33.38 -20.87 -8.04
N PHE A 285 32.46 -20.39 -8.89
CA PHE A 285 32.70 -19.16 -9.66
C PHE A 285 32.78 -17.92 -8.76
N LEU A 286 31.93 -17.83 -7.73
CA LEU A 286 31.93 -16.70 -6.80
C LEU A 286 33.20 -16.69 -5.92
N VAL A 287 33.67 -17.87 -5.51
CA VAL A 287 34.97 -18.02 -4.82
C VAL A 287 36.12 -17.58 -5.73
N GLU A 288 36.14 -18.01 -6.99
CA GLU A 288 37.16 -17.58 -7.97
C GLU A 288 37.19 -16.06 -8.18
N LYS A 289 36.06 -15.39 -7.97
CA LYS A 289 35.90 -13.93 -8.13
C LYS A 289 36.10 -13.14 -6.83
N GLY A 290 36.27 -13.81 -5.70
CA GLY A 290 36.49 -13.18 -4.39
C GLY A 290 35.22 -12.69 -3.69
N GLU A 291 34.03 -13.02 -4.22
CA GLU A 291 32.73 -12.59 -3.66
C GLU A 291 32.20 -13.56 -2.58
N LEU A 292 32.78 -14.76 -2.49
CA LEU A 292 32.43 -15.80 -1.51
C LEU A 292 33.71 -16.42 -0.92
N GLY A 293 33.74 -16.63 0.40
CA GLY A 293 34.87 -17.31 1.06
C GLY A 293 34.92 -18.82 0.75
N GLU A 294 36.10 -19.45 0.81
CA GLU A 294 36.29 -20.87 0.45
C GLU A 294 35.43 -21.87 1.27
N ASN A 295 35.02 -21.49 2.49
CA ASN A 295 34.17 -22.29 3.37
C ASN A 295 32.79 -21.64 3.64
N GLU A 296 32.46 -20.59 2.88
CA GLU A 296 31.19 -19.87 3.02
C GLU A 296 30.20 -20.39 1.98
N SER A 297 28.94 -20.63 2.39
CA SER A 297 27.89 -21.11 1.49
C SER A 297 26.98 -19.98 1.06
N LEU A 298 26.44 -20.06 -0.16
CA LEU A 298 25.37 -19.18 -0.65
C LEU A 298 24.11 -19.18 0.24
N TYR A 299 23.96 -20.22 1.07
CA TYR A 299 22.85 -20.35 2.03
C TYR A 299 23.11 -19.70 3.38
N SER A 300 24.27 -19.07 3.60
CA SER A 300 24.47 -18.31 4.83
C SER A 300 23.54 -17.09 4.83
N PRO A 301 22.95 -16.70 5.98
CA PRO A 301 22.09 -15.52 6.06
C PRO A 301 22.74 -14.24 5.53
N THR A 302 24.07 -14.11 5.67
CA THR A 302 24.85 -12.97 5.19
C THR A 302 25.02 -12.93 3.67
N ARG A 303 24.84 -14.05 2.96
CA ARG A 303 25.04 -14.18 1.50
C ARG A 303 23.76 -14.44 0.70
N LEU A 304 22.60 -14.43 1.35
CA LEU A 304 21.30 -14.49 0.68
C LEU A 304 21.06 -13.42 -0.41
N PRO A 305 21.54 -12.17 -0.30
CA PRO A 305 21.39 -11.19 -1.40
C PRO A 305 22.04 -11.67 -2.71
N LEU A 306 23.22 -12.27 -2.59
CA LEU A 306 23.98 -12.77 -3.73
C LEU A 306 23.26 -13.93 -4.44
N LEU A 307 22.63 -14.81 -3.66
CA LEU A 307 21.77 -15.87 -4.20
C LEU A 307 20.56 -15.30 -4.96
N ALA A 308 19.94 -14.24 -4.43
CA ALA A 308 18.82 -13.58 -5.09
C ALA A 308 19.22 -12.97 -6.44
N HIS A 309 20.39 -12.33 -6.53
CA HIS A 309 20.93 -11.82 -7.81
C HIS A 309 21.10 -12.95 -8.85
N VAL A 310 21.62 -14.11 -8.43
CA VAL A 310 21.77 -15.27 -9.31
C VAL A 310 20.41 -15.76 -9.81
N GLN A 311 19.44 -15.94 -8.92
CA GLN A 311 18.09 -16.36 -9.31
C GLN A 311 17.41 -15.36 -10.25
N ALA A 312 17.54 -14.05 -9.99
CA ALA A 312 17.01 -13.00 -10.86
C ALA A 312 17.64 -13.04 -12.25
N ALA A 313 18.95 -13.26 -12.35
CA ALA A 313 19.67 -13.37 -13.60
C ALA A 313 19.26 -14.61 -14.41
N ILE A 314 19.11 -15.78 -13.79
CA ILE A 314 18.59 -16.98 -14.49
C ILE A 314 17.16 -16.72 -15.00
N ARG A 315 16.31 -16.06 -14.20
CA ARG A 315 14.94 -15.69 -14.61
C ARG A 315 14.93 -14.74 -15.79
N ALA A 316 15.74 -13.68 -15.75
CA ALA A 316 15.87 -12.71 -16.83
C ALA A 316 16.24 -13.38 -18.15
N HIS A 317 17.18 -14.34 -18.13
CA HIS A 317 17.63 -15.04 -19.34
C HIS A 317 16.63 -16.06 -19.88
N HIS A 318 15.96 -16.82 -19.01
CA HIS A 318 15.21 -18.01 -19.43
C HIS A 318 13.69 -17.87 -19.41
N LEU A 319 13.13 -16.91 -18.67
CA LEU A 319 11.68 -16.67 -18.60
C LEU A 319 11.27 -15.39 -19.35
N PHE A 320 12.09 -14.34 -19.27
CA PHE A 320 11.74 -13.03 -19.84
C PHE A 320 12.34 -12.86 -21.23
N VAL A 321 11.46 -12.90 -22.23
CA VAL A 321 11.82 -12.81 -23.65
C VAL A 321 11.57 -11.41 -24.20
N LYS A 322 12.58 -10.85 -24.87
CA LYS A 322 12.51 -9.57 -25.61
C LYS A 322 11.45 -9.62 -26.71
N ASN A 323 10.72 -8.53 -26.90
CA ASN A 323 9.56 -8.34 -27.78
C ASN A 323 8.30 -9.14 -27.42
N ILE A 324 8.29 -9.83 -26.28
CA ILE A 324 7.08 -10.47 -25.74
C ILE A 324 6.75 -9.84 -24.39
N HIS A 325 7.71 -9.89 -23.45
CA HIS A 325 7.53 -9.42 -22.08
C HIS A 325 8.03 -7.98 -21.89
N TYR A 326 8.96 -7.54 -22.75
CA TYR A 326 9.54 -6.21 -22.75
C TYR A 326 10.12 -5.84 -24.09
N ILE A 327 10.35 -4.56 -24.29
CA ILE A 327 11.16 -4.01 -25.38
C ILE A 327 12.31 -3.19 -24.79
N VAL A 328 13.36 -2.99 -25.58
CA VAL A 328 14.42 -2.02 -25.25
C VAL A 328 14.24 -0.84 -26.18
N HIS A 329 14.02 0.35 -25.61
CA HIS A 329 13.79 1.58 -26.36
C HIS A 329 14.62 2.71 -25.74
N GLU A 330 15.37 3.43 -26.56
CA GLU A 330 16.26 4.54 -26.13
C GLU A 330 17.25 4.16 -25.01
N GLY A 331 17.64 2.88 -24.93
CA GLY A 331 18.53 2.39 -23.88
C GLY A 331 17.84 2.00 -22.58
N GLU A 332 16.51 2.06 -22.51
CA GLU A 332 15.71 1.64 -21.34
C GLU A 332 14.89 0.37 -21.63
N VAL A 333 14.67 -0.44 -20.58
CA VAL A 333 13.80 -1.62 -20.64
C VAL A 333 12.36 -1.20 -20.32
N ILE A 334 11.47 -1.33 -21.30
CA ILE A 334 10.04 -1.01 -21.13
C ILE A 334 9.23 -2.31 -21.12
N ILE A 335 8.48 -2.54 -20.05
CA ILE A 335 7.64 -3.73 -19.89
C ILE A 335 6.48 -3.68 -20.90
N VAL A 336 6.19 -4.82 -21.51
CA VAL A 336 5.02 -5.02 -22.38
C VAL A 336 4.03 -5.90 -21.65
N ASP A 337 2.76 -5.49 -21.64
CA ASP A 337 1.68 -6.30 -21.11
C ASP A 337 1.46 -7.50 -22.03
N GLU A 338 1.65 -8.72 -21.51
CA GLU A 338 1.53 -9.99 -22.25
C GLU A 338 0.15 -10.15 -22.93
N ASN A 339 -0.91 -9.60 -22.33
CA ASN A 339 -2.27 -9.81 -22.81
C ASN A 339 -2.66 -8.75 -23.85
N THR A 340 -2.19 -7.51 -23.69
CA THR A 340 -2.63 -6.40 -24.55
C THR A 340 -1.59 -5.96 -25.58
N GLY A 341 -0.32 -6.40 -25.44
CA GLY A 341 0.79 -5.96 -26.26
C GLY A 341 1.16 -4.48 -26.08
N ARG A 342 0.58 -3.80 -25.08
CA ARG A 342 0.82 -2.38 -24.81
C ARG A 342 2.09 -2.20 -23.97
N THR A 343 2.85 -1.15 -24.27
CA THR A 343 3.99 -0.73 -23.47
C THR A 343 3.50 -0.08 -22.17
N MET A 344 4.17 -0.38 -21.05
CA MET A 344 3.88 0.13 -19.72
C MET A 344 5.05 0.98 -19.22
N PRO A 345 5.23 2.22 -19.74
CA PRO A 345 6.30 3.10 -19.32
C PRO A 345 6.19 3.43 -17.82
N GLY A 346 7.34 3.48 -17.14
CA GLY A 346 7.43 3.73 -15.70
C GLY A 346 7.17 2.52 -14.79
N ARG A 347 6.79 1.35 -15.34
CA ARG A 347 6.71 0.10 -14.57
C ARG A 347 8.03 -0.65 -14.60
N ARG A 348 8.45 -1.18 -13.45
CA ARG A 348 9.62 -2.06 -13.30
C ARG A 348 9.22 -3.38 -12.65
N TRP A 349 9.97 -4.44 -12.93
CA TRP A 349 9.82 -5.70 -12.20
C TRP A 349 10.58 -5.63 -10.87
N SER A 350 10.03 -6.28 -9.85
CA SER A 350 10.61 -6.36 -8.51
C SER A 350 11.74 -7.40 -8.41
N GLU A 351 12.37 -7.47 -7.23
CA GLU A 351 13.34 -8.53 -6.86
C GLU A 351 14.63 -8.55 -7.70
N GLY A 352 15.11 -7.38 -8.12
CA GLY A 352 16.32 -7.30 -8.95
C GLY A 352 16.13 -7.83 -10.37
N LEU A 353 14.92 -8.28 -10.75
CA LEU A 353 14.66 -8.85 -12.06
C LEU A 353 14.80 -7.79 -13.16
N HIS A 354 14.36 -6.56 -12.92
CA HIS A 354 14.51 -5.48 -13.89
C HIS A 354 15.98 -5.18 -14.15
N GLN A 355 16.78 -5.06 -13.09
CA GLN A 355 18.22 -4.87 -13.15
C GLN A 355 18.94 -6.05 -13.83
N ALA A 356 18.47 -7.28 -13.59
CA ALA A 356 18.98 -8.46 -14.26
C ALA A 356 18.66 -8.48 -15.76
N VAL A 357 17.47 -8.00 -16.17
CA VAL A 357 17.12 -7.82 -17.60
C VAL A 357 17.94 -6.69 -18.21
N GLU A 358 18.15 -5.59 -17.48
CA GLU A 358 19.03 -4.49 -17.90
C GLU A 358 20.46 -4.98 -18.15
N ALA A 359 21.01 -5.77 -17.22
CA ALA A 359 22.32 -6.40 -17.34
C ALA A 359 22.41 -7.34 -18.55
N LYS A 360 21.41 -8.22 -18.71
CA LYS A 360 21.29 -9.15 -19.86
C LYS A 360 21.29 -8.43 -21.21
N GLU A 361 20.58 -7.31 -21.30
CA GLU A 361 20.45 -6.52 -22.53
C GLU A 361 21.59 -5.50 -22.71
N GLN A 362 22.54 -5.47 -21.76
CA GLN A 362 23.69 -4.56 -21.75
C GLN A 362 23.31 -3.08 -21.79
N VAL A 363 22.20 -2.72 -21.14
CA VAL A 363 21.78 -1.33 -20.97
C VAL A 363 22.28 -0.77 -19.63
N GLU A 364 22.06 0.54 -19.40
CA GLU A 364 22.38 1.15 -18.11
C GLU A 364 21.56 0.49 -17.00
N ILE A 365 22.26 -0.03 -15.99
CA ILE A 365 21.61 -0.72 -14.87
C ILE A 365 21.24 0.34 -13.85
N GLN A 366 19.96 0.46 -13.59
CA GLN A 366 19.44 1.45 -12.66
C GLN A 366 19.54 0.90 -11.23
N ALA A 367 19.82 1.77 -10.26
CA ALA A 367 19.90 1.37 -8.85
C ALA A 367 18.64 0.62 -8.41
N GLU A 368 18.83 -0.36 -7.53
CA GLU A 368 17.71 -1.12 -6.98
C GLU A 368 16.77 -0.25 -6.15
N ASN A 369 15.54 -0.71 -6.03
CA ASN A 369 14.58 -0.13 -5.10
C ASN A 369 14.63 -0.93 -3.80
N GLN A 370 15.00 -0.30 -2.69
CA GLN A 370 14.94 -0.89 -1.36
C GLN A 370 13.60 -0.57 -0.69
N THR A 371 13.07 -1.52 0.09
CA THR A 371 11.89 -1.28 0.94
C THR A 371 12.26 -0.37 2.11
N LEU A 372 11.66 0.82 2.17
CA LEU A 372 11.81 1.75 3.29
C LEU A 372 10.82 1.47 4.41
N ALA A 373 9.58 1.15 4.02
CA ALA A 373 8.51 0.83 4.94
C ALA A 373 7.55 -0.16 4.26
N THR A 374 7.04 -1.12 5.03
CA THR A 374 6.10 -2.12 4.51
C THR A 374 5.12 -2.54 5.59
N THR A 375 3.88 -2.82 5.21
CA THR A 375 2.87 -3.48 6.06
C THR A 375 1.87 -4.23 5.19
N THR A 376 1.27 -5.29 5.72
CA THR A 376 0.09 -5.89 5.10
C THR A 376 -1.17 -5.12 5.48
N PHE A 377 -2.21 -5.19 4.64
CA PHE A 377 -3.53 -4.65 4.99
C PHE A 377 -4.09 -5.33 6.24
N GLN A 378 -3.87 -6.64 6.36
CA GLN A 378 -4.25 -7.43 7.52
C GLN A 378 -3.75 -6.80 8.82
N ASN A 379 -2.44 -6.59 8.91
CA ASN A 379 -1.83 -6.03 10.12
C ASN A 379 -2.11 -4.55 10.31
N TYR A 380 -2.26 -3.77 9.23
CA TYR A 380 -2.68 -2.37 9.34
C TYR A 380 -4.09 -2.25 9.97
N PHE A 381 -5.08 -2.97 9.47
CA PHE A 381 -6.45 -2.87 9.98
C PHE A 381 -6.63 -3.48 11.38
N ARG A 382 -5.75 -4.42 11.78
CA ARG A 382 -5.68 -4.92 13.16
C ARG A 382 -5.21 -3.87 14.19
N LEU A 383 -4.64 -2.76 13.76
CA LEU A 383 -4.20 -1.68 14.67
C LEU A 383 -5.36 -0.83 15.19
N TYR A 384 -6.54 -0.90 14.57
CA TYR A 384 -7.70 -0.12 15.00
C TYR A 384 -8.27 -0.68 16.31
N ASP A 385 -8.63 0.20 17.26
CA ASP A 385 -9.32 -0.21 18.51
C ASP A 385 -10.62 -0.95 18.21
N LYS A 386 -11.31 -0.53 17.13
CA LYS A 386 -12.50 -1.20 16.63
C LYS A 386 -12.53 -1.23 15.10
N LEU A 387 -12.78 -2.41 14.55
CA LEU A 387 -12.90 -2.64 13.12
C LEU A 387 -14.29 -3.22 12.81
N SER A 388 -14.91 -2.74 11.74
CA SER A 388 -16.17 -3.28 11.23
C SER A 388 -16.22 -3.14 9.71
N GLY A 389 -17.19 -3.77 9.07
CA GLY A 389 -17.37 -3.57 7.65
C GLY A 389 -18.72 -4.04 7.14
N MET A 390 -18.98 -3.72 5.89
CA MET A 390 -20.23 -4.06 5.23
C MET A 390 -19.97 -4.59 3.82
N THR A 391 -20.78 -5.55 3.39
CA THR A 391 -20.73 -6.09 2.03
C THR A 391 -22.01 -6.86 1.72
N GLY A 392 -22.23 -7.22 0.46
CA GLY A 392 -23.33 -8.09 0.06
C GLY A 392 -23.05 -9.60 0.16
N THR A 393 -21.80 -9.98 0.44
CA THR A 393 -21.31 -11.35 0.26
C THR A 393 -20.13 -11.73 1.19
N ALA A 394 -20.32 -11.68 2.52
CA ALA A 394 -19.26 -12.00 3.49
C ALA A 394 -19.32 -13.42 4.07
N ASP A 395 -20.48 -14.09 4.04
CA ASP A 395 -20.71 -15.36 4.74
C ASP A 395 -19.77 -16.48 4.26
N THR A 396 -19.37 -16.47 2.99
CA THR A 396 -18.42 -17.45 2.44
C THR A 396 -17.05 -17.37 3.12
N GLU A 397 -16.61 -16.15 3.44
CA GLU A 397 -15.30 -15.86 4.05
C GLU A 397 -15.38 -15.66 5.57
N ALA A 398 -16.52 -15.96 6.21
CA ALA A 398 -16.73 -15.71 7.63
C ALA A 398 -15.67 -16.39 8.52
N ALA A 399 -15.15 -17.55 8.11
CA ALA A 399 -14.07 -18.24 8.80
C ALA A 399 -12.74 -17.48 8.70
N GLU A 400 -12.39 -16.96 7.51
CA GLU A 400 -11.18 -16.15 7.30
C GLU A 400 -11.28 -14.83 8.07
N PHE A 401 -12.43 -14.15 8.03
CA PHE A 401 -12.64 -12.92 8.80
C PHE A 401 -12.46 -13.13 10.30
N LYS A 402 -13.01 -14.23 10.84
CA LYS A 402 -12.86 -14.54 12.26
C LYS A 402 -11.44 -14.93 12.63
N GLN A 403 -10.76 -15.73 11.79
CA GLN A 403 -9.40 -16.16 12.06
C GLN A 403 -8.38 -15.01 11.95
N THR A 404 -8.55 -14.14 10.97
CA THR A 404 -7.58 -13.08 10.66
C THR A 404 -7.86 -11.81 11.44
N TYR A 405 -9.12 -11.38 11.56
CA TYR A 405 -9.47 -10.06 12.10
C TYR A 405 -10.33 -10.13 13.37
N ASP A 406 -10.65 -11.34 13.86
CA ASP A 406 -11.64 -11.59 14.92
C ASP A 406 -13.05 -11.07 14.62
N LEU A 407 -13.37 -10.81 13.34
CA LEU A 407 -14.65 -10.26 12.91
C LEU A 407 -15.70 -11.36 12.72
N ASP A 408 -16.85 -11.22 13.38
CA ASP A 408 -18.03 -12.06 13.14
C ASP A 408 -18.89 -11.49 12.01
N VAL A 409 -19.41 -12.35 11.14
CA VAL A 409 -20.36 -11.98 10.07
C VAL A 409 -21.80 -12.14 10.56
N VAL A 410 -22.62 -11.10 10.37
CA VAL A 410 -24.06 -11.12 10.64
C VAL A 410 -24.80 -10.94 9.32
N ILE A 411 -25.62 -11.93 8.99
CA ILE A 411 -26.45 -11.91 7.77
C ILE A 411 -27.73 -11.16 8.07
N ILE A 412 -27.85 -9.97 7.49
CA ILE A 412 -28.99 -9.07 7.69
C ILE A 412 -30.11 -9.48 6.73
N PRO A 413 -31.35 -9.62 7.20
CA PRO A 413 -32.48 -9.91 6.32
C PRO A 413 -32.72 -8.73 5.35
N THR A 414 -33.20 -9.03 4.15
CA THR A 414 -33.60 -8.00 3.18
C THR A 414 -34.86 -7.27 3.64
N HIS A 415 -35.02 -6.00 3.27
CA HIS A 415 -36.24 -5.25 3.57
C HIS A 415 -37.47 -5.86 2.88
N LYS A 416 -37.29 -6.31 1.63
CA LYS A 416 -38.29 -7.00 0.82
C LYS A 416 -37.77 -8.37 0.34
N PRO A 417 -38.63 -9.38 0.15
CA PRO A 417 -38.22 -10.68 -0.39
C PRO A 417 -37.64 -10.55 -1.81
N ILE A 418 -36.56 -11.27 -2.08
CA ILE A 418 -35.92 -11.30 -3.40
C ILE A 418 -36.83 -12.04 -4.40
N GLN A 419 -37.09 -11.43 -5.55
CA GLN A 419 -37.88 -12.04 -6.64
C GLN A 419 -37.03 -12.48 -7.85
N ARG A 420 -35.71 -12.24 -7.80
CA ARG A 420 -34.78 -12.63 -8.87
C ARG A 420 -34.79 -14.14 -9.10
N ILE A 421 -34.78 -14.53 -10.37
CA ILE A 421 -34.68 -15.93 -10.81
C ILE A 421 -33.25 -16.18 -11.30
N ASP A 422 -32.52 -17.06 -10.61
CA ASP A 422 -31.18 -17.50 -11.01
C ASP A 422 -31.30 -18.79 -11.83
N LEU A 423 -31.01 -18.72 -13.13
CA LEU A 423 -31.08 -19.84 -14.07
C LEU A 423 -29.83 -20.74 -13.99
N ASP A 424 -29.96 -22.00 -14.43
CA ASP A 424 -28.85 -22.94 -14.52
C ASP A 424 -27.87 -22.52 -15.62
N ASP A 425 -26.56 -22.79 -15.42
CA ASP A 425 -25.50 -22.37 -16.36
C ASP A 425 -25.60 -23.08 -17.72
N GLN A 426 -25.34 -22.34 -18.80
CA GLN A 426 -25.23 -22.87 -20.15
C GLN A 426 -23.77 -23.08 -20.56
N ILE A 427 -23.39 -24.33 -20.82
CA ILE A 427 -22.02 -24.71 -21.16
C ILE A 427 -21.88 -25.03 -22.66
N PHE A 428 -20.87 -24.45 -23.29
CA PHE A 428 -20.51 -24.59 -24.71
C PHE A 428 -19.15 -25.27 -24.88
N LEU A 429 -18.91 -25.84 -26.06
CA LEU A 429 -17.62 -26.46 -26.39
C LEU A 429 -16.52 -25.42 -26.64
N SER A 430 -16.82 -24.35 -27.37
CA SER A 430 -15.86 -23.32 -27.78
C SER A 430 -16.24 -21.93 -27.26
N LYS A 431 -15.25 -21.04 -27.13
CA LYS A 431 -15.48 -19.62 -26.79
C LYS A 431 -16.39 -18.92 -27.81
N MET A 432 -16.24 -19.23 -29.10
CA MET A 432 -17.07 -18.62 -30.14
C MET A 432 -18.53 -19.07 -30.05
N GLY A 433 -18.78 -20.37 -29.80
CA GLY A 433 -20.14 -20.88 -29.57
C GLY A 433 -20.81 -20.21 -28.38
N LYS A 434 -20.04 -20.01 -27.29
CA LYS A 434 -20.47 -19.25 -26.10
C LYS A 434 -20.89 -17.82 -26.45
N TYR A 435 -20.05 -17.07 -27.17
CA TYR A 435 -20.38 -15.68 -27.55
C TYR A 435 -21.61 -15.59 -28.44
N GLN A 436 -21.77 -16.52 -29.40
CA GLN A 436 -23.00 -16.60 -30.20
C GLN A 436 -24.23 -16.93 -29.35
N GLY A 437 -24.08 -17.80 -28.34
CA GLY A 437 -25.09 -18.07 -27.32
C GLY A 437 -25.53 -16.79 -26.58
N ILE A 438 -24.56 -16.02 -26.09
CA ILE A 438 -24.79 -14.73 -25.41
C ILE A 438 -25.54 -13.76 -26.32
N ILE A 439 -25.13 -13.61 -27.59
CA ILE A 439 -25.77 -12.71 -28.55
C ILE A 439 -27.23 -13.11 -28.81
N ARG A 440 -27.49 -14.42 -29.00
CA ARG A 440 -28.86 -14.93 -29.18
C ARG A 440 -29.74 -14.58 -27.99
N GLU A 441 -29.19 -14.71 -26.78
CA GLU A 441 -29.92 -14.40 -25.55
C GLU A 441 -30.16 -12.90 -25.40
N ILE A 442 -29.17 -12.06 -25.70
CA ILE A 442 -29.33 -10.59 -25.69
C ILE A 442 -30.48 -10.17 -26.61
N LYS A 443 -30.51 -10.68 -27.85
CA LYS A 443 -31.58 -10.38 -28.80
C LYS A 443 -32.96 -10.79 -28.27
N ARG A 444 -33.07 -11.99 -27.69
CA ARG A 444 -34.31 -12.50 -27.07
C ARG A 444 -34.80 -11.60 -25.93
N ILE A 445 -33.89 -11.08 -25.12
CA ILE A 445 -34.25 -10.18 -24.01
C ILE A 445 -34.62 -8.78 -24.53
N GLN A 446 -33.94 -8.28 -25.57
CA GLN A 446 -34.26 -6.99 -26.21
C GLN A 446 -35.65 -7.00 -26.87
N GLU A 447 -36.16 -8.15 -27.34
CA GLU A 447 -37.55 -8.27 -27.82
C GLU A 447 -38.58 -7.90 -26.75
N LYS A 448 -38.26 -8.11 -25.46
CA LYS A 448 -39.07 -7.69 -24.31
C LYS A 448 -38.76 -6.26 -23.84
N GLN A 449 -37.76 -5.60 -24.44
CA GLN A 449 -37.25 -4.28 -24.06
C GLN A 449 -36.64 -4.20 -22.64
N ALA A 450 -36.22 -5.34 -22.07
CA ALA A 450 -35.60 -5.35 -20.75
C ALA A 450 -34.13 -4.88 -20.80
N PRO A 451 -33.61 -4.23 -19.74
CA PRO A 451 -32.21 -3.88 -19.63
C PRO A 451 -31.33 -5.10 -19.35
N ILE A 452 -30.10 -5.06 -19.88
CA ILE A 452 -29.13 -6.17 -19.84
C ILE A 452 -27.79 -5.65 -19.32
N LEU A 453 -27.24 -6.35 -18.33
CA LEU A 453 -25.85 -6.20 -17.88
C LEU A 453 -25.07 -7.48 -18.17
N VAL A 454 -24.05 -7.39 -19.00
CA VAL A 454 -23.13 -8.49 -19.30
C VAL A 454 -21.85 -8.32 -18.49
N GLY A 455 -21.54 -9.27 -17.61
CA GLY A 455 -20.29 -9.30 -16.86
C GLY A 455 -19.27 -10.21 -17.54
N THR A 456 -18.07 -9.70 -17.79
CA THR A 456 -16.94 -10.45 -18.32
C THR A 456 -15.81 -10.54 -17.29
N ALA A 457 -14.90 -11.50 -17.42
CA ALA A 457 -13.77 -11.63 -16.49
C ALA A 457 -12.57 -10.73 -16.86
N THR A 458 -12.35 -10.49 -18.16
CA THR A 458 -11.17 -9.77 -18.68
C THR A 458 -11.56 -8.66 -19.67
N ILE A 459 -10.68 -7.66 -19.81
CA ILE A 459 -10.89 -6.55 -20.77
C ILE A 459 -10.93 -7.10 -22.20
N GLU A 460 -10.07 -8.08 -22.52
CA GLU A 460 -10.05 -8.73 -23.83
C GLU A 460 -11.40 -9.37 -24.16
N ALA A 461 -12.00 -10.12 -23.23
CA ALA A 461 -13.32 -10.72 -23.43
C ALA A 461 -14.41 -9.65 -23.66
N SER A 462 -14.34 -8.51 -22.97
CA SER A 462 -15.23 -7.36 -23.21
C SER A 462 -15.08 -6.76 -24.59
N GLU A 463 -13.85 -6.54 -25.06
CA GLU A 463 -13.59 -5.97 -26.39
C GLU A 463 -14.03 -6.94 -27.49
N VAL A 464 -13.72 -8.23 -27.37
CA VAL A 464 -14.16 -9.26 -28.33
C VAL A 464 -15.70 -9.32 -28.39
N LEU A 465 -16.37 -9.32 -27.24
CA LEU A 465 -17.83 -9.33 -27.21
C LEU A 465 -18.43 -8.03 -27.78
N SER A 466 -17.83 -6.88 -27.49
CA SER A 466 -18.20 -5.56 -28.02
C SER A 466 -18.12 -5.52 -29.56
N GLU A 467 -17.03 -6.05 -30.13
CA GLU A 467 -16.88 -6.16 -31.58
C GLU A 467 -17.97 -7.04 -32.20
N LEU A 468 -18.26 -8.20 -31.60
CA LEU A 468 -19.31 -9.10 -32.08
C LEU A 468 -20.71 -8.49 -31.97
N LEU A 469 -21.02 -7.78 -30.88
CA LEU A 469 -22.28 -7.06 -30.73
C LEU A 469 -22.42 -5.93 -31.74
N THR A 470 -21.33 -5.23 -32.06
CA THR A 470 -21.29 -4.19 -33.10
C THR A 470 -21.58 -4.77 -34.48
N GLN A 471 -21.00 -5.92 -34.82
CA GLN A 471 -21.26 -6.64 -36.08
C GLN A 471 -22.74 -7.03 -36.22
N GLU A 472 -23.39 -7.35 -35.10
CA GLU A 472 -24.81 -7.72 -35.03
C GLU A 472 -25.76 -6.52 -34.90
N GLY A 473 -25.23 -5.29 -34.91
CA GLY A 473 -26.01 -4.05 -34.85
C GLY A 473 -26.61 -3.72 -33.48
N ILE A 474 -26.09 -4.32 -32.40
CA ILE A 474 -26.58 -4.11 -31.03
C ILE A 474 -25.85 -2.91 -30.41
N GLN A 475 -26.58 -1.84 -30.10
CA GLN A 475 -26.04 -0.71 -29.36
C GLN A 475 -25.75 -1.11 -27.91
N HIS A 476 -24.54 -0.83 -27.45
CA HIS A 476 -24.09 -1.19 -26.11
C HIS A 476 -23.03 -0.21 -25.59
N ASN A 477 -22.81 -0.23 -24.27
CA ASN A 477 -21.71 0.48 -23.62
C ASN A 477 -20.72 -0.51 -23.00
N VAL A 478 -19.44 -0.15 -22.96
CA VAL A 478 -18.37 -0.98 -22.37
C VAL A 478 -17.71 -0.25 -21.22
N LEU A 479 -17.50 -0.96 -20.11
CA LEU A 479 -16.90 -0.46 -18.88
C LEU A 479 -15.66 -1.29 -18.55
N ASN A 480 -14.50 -0.63 -18.52
CA ASN A 480 -13.20 -1.29 -18.42
C ASN A 480 -12.40 -0.86 -17.17
N ALA A 481 -13.07 -0.28 -16.16
CA ALA A 481 -12.48 0.19 -14.91
C ALA A 481 -11.35 1.23 -15.08
N LYS A 482 -11.42 2.07 -16.11
CA LYS A 482 -10.41 3.10 -16.42
C LYS A 482 -10.87 4.51 -16.03
N GLN A 483 -12.15 4.81 -16.17
CA GLN A 483 -12.70 6.15 -15.92
C GLN A 483 -13.91 6.05 -14.99
N HIS A 484 -13.67 5.99 -13.68
CA HIS A 484 -14.70 5.69 -12.68
C HIS A 484 -15.92 6.63 -12.75
N GLU A 485 -15.72 7.93 -12.93
CA GLU A 485 -16.82 8.91 -13.00
C GLU A 485 -17.71 8.68 -14.24
N ARG A 486 -17.11 8.55 -15.43
CA ARG A 486 -17.85 8.28 -16.67
C ARG A 486 -18.52 6.91 -16.65
N GLU A 487 -17.87 5.93 -16.06
CA GLU A 487 -18.44 4.59 -15.90
C GLU A 487 -19.62 4.58 -14.94
N ALA A 488 -19.56 5.35 -13.85
CA ALA A 488 -20.67 5.53 -12.92
C ALA A 488 -21.88 6.15 -13.63
N ASP A 489 -21.67 7.14 -14.48
CA ASP A 489 -22.72 7.76 -15.30
C ASP A 489 -23.42 6.76 -16.22
N ILE A 490 -22.65 5.90 -16.89
CA ILE A 490 -23.20 4.85 -17.78
C ILE A 490 -23.99 3.83 -16.96
N ILE A 491 -23.43 3.37 -15.84
CA ILE A 491 -24.08 2.37 -14.96
C ILE A 491 -25.36 2.91 -14.35
N ALA A 492 -25.39 4.18 -13.96
CA ALA A 492 -26.59 4.82 -13.44
C ALA A 492 -27.76 4.77 -14.44
N GLN A 493 -27.46 4.71 -15.74
CA GLN A 493 -28.47 4.59 -16.80
C GLN A 493 -28.65 3.17 -17.34
N ALA A 494 -27.88 2.18 -16.87
CA ALA A 494 -27.94 0.80 -17.36
C ALA A 494 -29.29 0.11 -17.10
N GLY A 495 -30.11 0.63 -16.18
CA GLY A 495 -31.46 0.14 -15.92
C GLY A 495 -32.53 0.67 -16.87
N SER A 496 -32.18 1.50 -17.86
CA SER A 496 -33.12 2.06 -18.83
C SER A 496 -33.65 0.98 -19.80
N PRO A 497 -34.88 1.10 -20.33
CA PRO A 497 -35.41 0.16 -21.31
C PRO A 497 -34.45 -0.07 -22.49
N ASN A 498 -34.28 -1.33 -22.88
CA ASN A 498 -33.41 -1.76 -23.99
C ASN A 498 -31.91 -1.41 -23.86
N ALA A 499 -31.43 -0.97 -22.69
CA ALA A 499 -30.02 -0.69 -22.47
C ALA A 499 -29.20 -1.99 -22.38
N VAL A 500 -28.07 -2.05 -23.09
CA VAL A 500 -27.09 -3.13 -23.01
C VAL A 500 -25.77 -2.57 -22.52
N THR A 501 -25.26 -3.11 -21.41
CA THR A 501 -24.02 -2.66 -20.80
C THR A 501 -23.10 -3.85 -20.56
N ILE A 502 -21.86 -3.76 -21.01
CA ILE A 502 -20.79 -4.73 -20.74
C ILE A 502 -19.92 -4.16 -19.63
N ALA A 503 -19.74 -4.93 -18.55
CA ALA A 503 -18.91 -4.58 -17.42
C ALA A 503 -17.79 -5.61 -17.25
N THR A 504 -16.55 -5.15 -17.36
CA THR A 504 -15.38 -5.99 -17.08
C THR A 504 -15.20 -6.14 -15.58
N ASN A 505 -15.16 -7.39 -15.10
CA ASN A 505 -14.99 -7.78 -13.71
C ASN A 505 -15.99 -7.05 -12.79
N MET A 506 -15.52 -6.07 -12.01
CA MET A 506 -16.35 -5.25 -11.12
C MET A 506 -16.48 -3.79 -11.57
N ALA A 507 -16.30 -3.49 -12.87
CA ALA A 507 -16.53 -2.13 -13.38
C ALA A 507 -17.96 -1.66 -13.04
N GLY A 508 -18.11 -0.39 -12.66
CA GLY A 508 -19.39 0.11 -12.15
C GLY A 508 -19.71 -0.24 -10.69
N ARG A 509 -18.72 -0.63 -9.90
CA ARG A 509 -18.91 -0.88 -8.47
C ARG A 509 -19.27 0.37 -7.69
N GLY A 510 -20.10 0.19 -6.67
CA GLY A 510 -20.57 1.26 -5.80
C GLY A 510 -21.70 2.12 -6.39
N THR A 511 -22.03 1.98 -7.68
CA THR A 511 -23.17 2.67 -8.29
C THR A 511 -24.38 1.75 -8.44
N ASP A 512 -25.53 2.25 -8.01
CA ASP A 512 -26.78 1.50 -8.04
C ASP A 512 -27.46 1.59 -9.42
N ILE A 513 -27.91 0.44 -9.94
CA ILE A 513 -28.68 0.36 -11.18
C ILE A 513 -30.15 0.50 -10.83
N ILE A 514 -30.72 1.66 -11.12
CA ILE A 514 -32.14 1.96 -10.90
C ILE A 514 -32.92 1.57 -12.16
N LEU A 515 -33.95 0.73 -12.00
CA LEU A 515 -34.82 0.33 -13.11
C LEU A 515 -35.55 1.55 -13.68
N GLY A 516 -35.53 1.72 -15.00
CA GLY A 516 -36.03 2.91 -15.70
C GLY A 516 -34.99 4.01 -15.91
N GLY A 517 -33.75 3.85 -15.41
CA GLY A 517 -32.68 4.85 -15.46
C GLY A 517 -32.67 5.77 -14.24
N ASN A 518 -31.52 6.40 -13.94
CA ASN A 518 -31.40 7.31 -12.80
C ASN A 518 -31.75 8.75 -13.22
N TRP A 519 -33.00 9.15 -13.00
CA TRP A 519 -33.49 10.49 -13.33
C TRP A 519 -32.85 11.60 -12.50
N GLN A 520 -32.40 11.30 -11.27
CA GLN A 520 -31.72 12.28 -10.42
C GLN A 520 -30.33 12.60 -10.99
N ALA A 521 -29.63 11.60 -11.50
CA ALA A 521 -28.36 11.77 -12.19
C ALA A 521 -28.51 12.53 -13.52
N GLU A 522 -29.60 12.32 -14.26
CA GLU A 522 -29.93 13.10 -15.47
C GLU A 522 -30.13 14.59 -15.13
N LEU A 523 -30.85 14.89 -14.05
CA LEU A 523 -31.10 16.27 -13.61
C LEU A 523 -29.86 16.96 -13.03
N ALA A 524 -28.96 16.22 -12.37
CA ALA A 524 -27.74 16.79 -11.80
C ALA A 524 -26.80 17.42 -12.84
N LYS A 525 -26.96 17.06 -14.13
CA LYS A 525 -26.20 17.61 -15.26
C LYS A 525 -26.75 18.92 -15.78
N ILE A 526 -27.91 19.36 -15.29
CA ILE A 526 -28.59 20.57 -15.77
C ILE A 526 -28.40 21.69 -14.75
N ASP A 527 -27.85 22.82 -15.19
CA ASP A 527 -27.75 24.01 -14.35
C ASP A 527 -29.14 24.59 -14.06
N ASN A 528 -29.41 24.93 -12.79
CA ASN A 528 -30.68 25.55 -12.32
C ASN A 528 -31.95 24.69 -12.54
N VAL A 529 -31.98 23.51 -11.93
CA VAL A 529 -33.16 22.62 -11.94
C VAL A 529 -34.36 23.26 -11.21
N THR A 530 -35.45 23.50 -11.93
CA THR A 530 -36.73 23.97 -11.35
C THR A 530 -37.54 22.82 -10.72
N PRO A 531 -38.43 23.10 -9.74
CA PRO A 531 -39.33 22.09 -9.18
C PRO A 531 -40.21 21.39 -10.24
N GLU A 532 -40.63 22.12 -11.28
CA GLU A 532 -41.42 21.59 -12.39
C GLU A 532 -40.63 20.56 -13.21
N MET A 533 -39.35 20.83 -13.50
CA MET A 533 -38.47 19.89 -14.19
C MET A 533 -38.26 18.60 -13.39
N LYS A 534 -38.15 18.70 -12.04
CA LYS A 534 -38.08 17.51 -11.17
C LYS A 534 -39.33 16.65 -11.27
N GLN A 535 -40.51 17.28 -11.25
CA GLN A 535 -41.77 16.55 -11.37
C GLN A 535 -41.91 15.86 -12.74
N GLN A 536 -41.53 16.55 -13.82
CA GLN A 536 -41.58 15.99 -15.16
C GLN A 536 -40.63 14.80 -15.32
N ALA A 537 -39.36 14.95 -14.95
CA ALA A 537 -38.37 13.87 -15.05
C ALA A 537 -38.77 12.64 -14.21
N HIS A 538 -39.34 12.87 -13.02
CA HIS A 538 -39.86 11.78 -12.19
C HIS A 538 -41.06 11.08 -12.84
N ALA A 539 -41.99 11.81 -13.45
CA ALA A 539 -43.13 11.22 -14.16
C ALA A 539 -42.68 10.39 -15.38
N GLU A 540 -41.71 10.88 -16.15
CA GLU A 540 -41.13 10.13 -17.27
C GLU A 540 -40.39 8.87 -16.80
N TRP A 541 -39.66 8.97 -15.68
CA TRP A 541 -39.04 7.81 -15.05
C TRP A 541 -40.05 6.77 -14.59
N GLN A 542 -41.18 7.16 -14.01
CA GLN A 542 -42.21 6.20 -13.58
C GLN A 542 -42.72 5.34 -14.73
N VAL A 543 -42.91 5.92 -15.91
CA VAL A 543 -43.31 5.19 -17.12
C VAL A 543 -42.23 4.21 -17.55
N ARG A 544 -40.97 4.66 -17.63
CA ARG A 544 -39.81 3.80 -17.96
C ARG A 544 -39.64 2.66 -16.95
N ASN A 545 -39.77 2.97 -15.66
CA ASN A 545 -39.64 2.01 -14.56
C ASN A 545 -40.70 0.91 -14.67
N GLN A 546 -41.98 1.27 -14.87
CA GLN A 546 -43.05 0.31 -15.02
C GLN A 546 -42.84 -0.61 -16.24
N GLN A 547 -42.39 -0.06 -17.37
CA GLN A 547 -42.05 -0.85 -18.56
C GLN A 547 -40.95 -1.89 -18.26
N VAL A 548 -39.90 -1.50 -17.54
CA VAL A 548 -38.80 -2.41 -17.16
C VAL A 548 -39.27 -3.50 -16.20
N LEU A 549 -40.12 -3.15 -15.22
CA LEU A 549 -40.70 -4.13 -14.29
C LEU A 549 -41.54 -5.18 -15.02
N GLU A 550 -42.37 -4.76 -15.98
CA GLU A 550 -43.20 -5.66 -16.81
C GLU A 550 -42.36 -6.52 -17.76
N ALA A 551 -41.21 -6.01 -18.21
CA ALA A 551 -40.25 -6.74 -19.04
C ALA A 551 -39.45 -7.82 -18.26
N GLY A 552 -39.65 -7.93 -16.94
CA GLY A 552 -38.97 -8.90 -16.08
C GLY A 552 -37.78 -8.32 -15.29
N GLY A 553 -37.59 -7.00 -15.31
CA GLY A 553 -36.51 -6.31 -14.61
C GLY A 553 -35.14 -6.42 -15.29
N LEU A 554 -34.08 -6.21 -14.51
CA LEU A 554 -32.70 -6.29 -15.02
C LEU A 554 -32.29 -7.74 -15.26
N HIS A 555 -31.77 -8.02 -16.44
CA HIS A 555 -31.22 -9.32 -16.81
C HIS A 555 -29.70 -9.30 -16.71
N ILE A 556 -29.13 -10.25 -15.97
CA ILE A 556 -27.69 -10.40 -15.77
C ILE A 556 -27.19 -11.56 -16.62
N ILE A 557 -26.17 -11.30 -17.44
CA ILE A 557 -25.47 -12.31 -18.23
C ILE A 557 -24.02 -12.37 -17.74
N GLY A 558 -23.61 -13.49 -17.16
CA GLY A 558 -22.19 -13.76 -16.92
C GLY A 558 -21.60 -14.44 -18.16
N SER A 559 -20.57 -13.86 -18.78
CA SER A 559 -19.92 -14.49 -19.93
C SER A 559 -18.92 -15.59 -19.54
N GLU A 560 -18.53 -15.64 -18.25
CA GLU A 560 -17.61 -16.60 -17.65
C GLU A 560 -17.90 -16.72 -16.14
N ARG A 561 -17.27 -17.69 -15.48
CA ARG A 561 -17.22 -17.79 -14.00
C ARG A 561 -15.94 -17.15 -13.50
N HIS A 562 -16.03 -16.37 -12.44
CA HIS A 562 -14.84 -15.84 -11.77
C HIS A 562 -14.15 -16.94 -10.94
N GLU A 563 -12.91 -16.68 -10.53
CA GLU A 563 -12.16 -17.56 -9.62
C GLU A 563 -12.89 -17.78 -8.28
N SER A 564 -13.61 -16.76 -7.82
CA SER A 564 -14.43 -16.81 -6.61
C SER A 564 -15.92 -16.75 -6.90
N ARG A 565 -16.68 -17.60 -6.21
CA ARG A 565 -18.15 -17.62 -6.25
C ARG A 565 -18.76 -16.30 -5.76
N ARG A 566 -18.04 -15.61 -4.88
CA ARG A 566 -18.45 -14.33 -4.30
C ARG A 566 -18.65 -13.27 -5.38
N ILE A 567 -17.70 -13.12 -6.29
CA ILE A 567 -17.73 -12.13 -7.38
C ILE A 567 -18.91 -12.43 -8.31
N ASP A 568 -19.14 -13.70 -8.64
CA ASP A 568 -20.32 -14.10 -9.42
C ASP A 568 -21.64 -13.70 -8.72
N ASN A 569 -21.72 -13.90 -7.41
CA ASN A 569 -22.91 -13.52 -6.63
C ASN A 569 -23.09 -12.00 -6.54
N GLN A 570 -22.00 -11.22 -6.52
CA GLN A 570 -22.07 -9.77 -6.61
C GLN A 570 -22.64 -9.32 -7.96
N LEU A 571 -22.21 -9.95 -9.06
CA LEU A 571 -22.76 -9.70 -10.40
C LEU A 571 -24.26 -10.01 -10.45
N ARG A 572 -24.69 -11.18 -9.95
CA ARG A 572 -26.12 -11.52 -9.80
C ARG A 572 -26.88 -10.52 -8.95
N GLY A 573 -26.27 -10.05 -7.86
CA GLY A 573 -26.81 -9.07 -6.93
C GLY A 573 -27.04 -7.68 -7.51
N ARG A 574 -26.63 -7.43 -8.76
CA ARG A 574 -27.00 -6.23 -9.50
C ARG A 574 -28.48 -6.21 -9.86
N ALA A 575 -29.11 -7.38 -10.04
CA ALA A 575 -30.54 -7.51 -10.32
C ALA A 575 -31.36 -7.94 -9.09
N GLY A 576 -32.67 -7.64 -9.13
CA GLY A 576 -33.66 -8.01 -8.13
C GLY A 576 -33.51 -7.33 -6.77
N ARG A 577 -33.11 -6.05 -6.80
CA ARG A 577 -32.91 -5.22 -5.60
C ARG A 577 -34.24 -4.75 -5.04
N GLN A 578 -34.36 -4.57 -3.73
CA GLN A 578 -35.60 -4.13 -3.07
C GLN A 578 -36.86 -4.94 -3.50
N GLY A 579 -36.67 -6.23 -3.81
CA GLY A 579 -37.75 -7.11 -4.24
C GLY A 579 -38.22 -6.91 -5.69
N ASP A 580 -37.47 -6.17 -6.50
CA ASP A 580 -37.71 -6.06 -7.93
C ASP A 580 -37.57 -7.43 -8.63
N PRO A 581 -38.26 -7.63 -9.78
CA PRO A 581 -37.99 -8.76 -10.64
C PRO A 581 -36.59 -8.67 -11.27
N GLY A 582 -36.07 -9.81 -11.71
CA GLY A 582 -34.82 -9.89 -12.43
C GLY A 582 -34.46 -11.33 -12.76
N GLU A 583 -33.54 -11.50 -13.70
CA GLU A 583 -33.03 -12.82 -14.11
C GLU A 583 -31.50 -12.82 -14.10
N SER A 584 -30.88 -13.96 -13.80
CA SER A 584 -29.44 -14.14 -13.99
C SER A 584 -29.12 -15.46 -14.68
N LEU A 585 -28.20 -15.42 -15.64
CA LEU A 585 -27.76 -16.57 -16.43
C LEU A 585 -26.25 -16.46 -16.70
N PHE A 586 -25.54 -17.58 -16.59
CA PHE A 586 -24.11 -17.66 -16.92
C PHE A 586 -23.89 -18.55 -18.14
N PHE A 587 -23.03 -18.08 -19.04
CA PHE A 587 -22.56 -18.77 -20.23
C PHE A 587 -21.10 -19.17 -20.00
N LEU A 588 -20.75 -20.43 -20.27
CA LEU A 588 -19.42 -20.97 -20.01
C LEU A 588 -18.93 -21.74 -21.22
N SER A 589 -17.62 -21.80 -21.39
CA SER A 589 -16.98 -22.67 -22.38
C SER A 589 -15.96 -23.60 -21.73
N LEU A 590 -15.71 -24.76 -22.35
CA LEU A 590 -14.61 -25.64 -21.94
C LEU A 590 -13.22 -25.03 -22.16
N GLU A 591 -13.14 -23.99 -22.98
CA GLU A 591 -11.92 -23.23 -23.29
C GLU A 591 -11.70 -22.04 -22.32
N ASP A 592 -12.65 -21.77 -21.42
CA ASP A 592 -12.49 -20.73 -20.40
C ASP A 592 -11.42 -21.14 -19.38
N ASP A 593 -10.67 -20.18 -18.83
CA ASP A 593 -9.49 -20.48 -18.02
C ASP A 593 -9.79 -21.29 -16.76
N LEU A 594 -10.90 -21.00 -16.08
CA LEU A 594 -11.33 -21.78 -14.91
C LEU A 594 -11.55 -23.27 -15.28
N MET A 595 -12.14 -23.54 -16.45
CA MET A 595 -12.39 -24.90 -16.91
C MET A 595 -11.11 -25.57 -17.37
N ARG A 596 -10.28 -24.88 -18.16
CA ARG A 596 -9.00 -25.41 -18.67
C ARG A 596 -8.04 -25.80 -17.54
N ILE A 597 -7.99 -25.01 -16.46
CA ILE A 597 -7.03 -25.21 -15.38
C ILE A 597 -7.54 -26.23 -14.34
N PHE A 598 -8.85 -26.24 -14.05
CA PHE A 598 -9.38 -26.98 -12.89
C PHE A 598 -10.42 -28.06 -13.22
N ALA A 599 -11.02 -28.05 -14.42
CA ALA A 599 -11.89 -29.15 -14.84
C ALA A 599 -11.00 -30.30 -15.36
N GLY A 600 -10.82 -31.32 -14.53
CA GLY A 600 -9.95 -32.46 -14.89
C GLY A 600 -10.35 -33.11 -16.22
N ASP A 601 -9.36 -33.67 -16.93
CA ASP A 601 -9.46 -34.24 -18.29
C ASP A 601 -10.68 -35.16 -18.49
N ARG A 602 -11.12 -35.83 -17.42
CA ARG A 602 -12.29 -36.70 -17.41
C ARG A 602 -13.59 -35.97 -17.74
N VAL A 603 -13.79 -34.73 -17.28
CA VAL A 603 -15.01 -33.94 -17.54
C VAL A 603 -15.02 -33.47 -18.99
N VAL A 604 -13.89 -32.96 -19.47
CA VAL A 604 -13.71 -32.51 -20.86
C VAL A 604 -13.94 -33.67 -21.84
N ASN A 605 -13.34 -34.84 -21.57
CA ASN A 605 -13.48 -36.03 -22.42
C ASN A 605 -14.91 -36.60 -22.38
N MET A 606 -15.58 -36.57 -21.23
CA MET A 606 -16.98 -36.97 -21.12
C MET A 606 -17.89 -36.07 -21.97
N MET A 607 -17.67 -34.76 -21.95
CA MET A 607 -18.49 -33.81 -22.73
C MET A 607 -18.27 -33.93 -24.23
N ARG A 608 -17.02 -34.12 -24.68
CA ARG A 608 -16.73 -34.41 -26.09
C ARG A 608 -17.38 -35.72 -26.55
N ALA A 609 -17.43 -36.74 -25.68
CA ALA A 609 -18.05 -38.03 -25.98
C ALA A 609 -19.60 -37.97 -26.07
N ILE A 610 -20.24 -36.95 -25.48
CA ILE A 610 -21.70 -36.73 -25.58
C ILE A 610 -22.10 -36.24 -26.98
N GLY A 611 -21.14 -35.84 -27.83
CA GLY A 611 -21.40 -35.51 -29.24
C GLY A 611 -22.03 -34.13 -29.44
N LEU A 612 -21.76 -33.18 -28.54
CA LEU A 612 -22.24 -31.81 -28.69
C LEU A 612 -21.70 -31.15 -29.97
N LYS A 613 -22.55 -30.35 -30.60
CA LYS A 613 -22.10 -29.40 -31.62
C LYS A 613 -21.61 -28.11 -30.97
N GLU A 614 -20.82 -27.33 -31.71
CA GLU A 614 -20.23 -26.08 -31.20
C GLU A 614 -21.29 -25.04 -30.80
N ASP A 615 -22.49 -25.10 -31.36
CA ASP A 615 -23.58 -24.14 -31.19
C ASP A 615 -24.69 -24.58 -30.20
N GLU A 616 -24.59 -25.79 -29.64
CA GLU A 616 -25.54 -26.36 -28.68
C GLU A 616 -25.03 -26.16 -27.23
N ALA A 617 -25.93 -25.77 -26.33
CA ALA A 617 -25.63 -25.59 -24.91
C ALA A 617 -26.01 -26.83 -24.10
N ILE A 618 -25.21 -27.18 -23.09
CA ILE A 618 -25.57 -28.16 -22.06
C ILE A 618 -26.09 -27.43 -20.83
N GLU A 619 -27.29 -27.80 -20.39
CA GLU A 619 -27.82 -27.45 -19.08
C GLU A 619 -27.83 -28.72 -18.20
N HIS A 620 -26.82 -28.89 -17.36
CA HIS A 620 -26.75 -30.08 -16.49
C HIS A 620 -26.16 -29.79 -15.12
N LYS A 621 -26.96 -30.01 -14.07
CA LYS A 621 -26.63 -29.72 -12.66
C LYS A 621 -25.34 -30.38 -12.15
N MET A 622 -24.91 -31.49 -12.73
CA MET A 622 -23.63 -32.14 -12.39
C MET A 622 -22.42 -31.28 -12.79
N VAL A 623 -22.53 -30.55 -13.90
CA VAL A 623 -21.45 -29.70 -14.41
C VAL A 623 -21.33 -28.45 -13.53
N SER A 624 -22.45 -27.79 -13.22
CA SER A 624 -22.47 -26.65 -12.30
C SER A 624 -21.82 -27.00 -10.95
N ARG A 625 -22.09 -28.19 -10.39
CA ARG A 625 -21.40 -28.66 -9.17
C ARG A 625 -19.90 -28.88 -9.36
N SER A 626 -19.47 -29.34 -10.52
CA SER A 626 -18.04 -29.53 -10.82
C SER A 626 -17.32 -28.19 -10.89
N ILE A 627 -17.98 -27.16 -11.43
CA ILE A 627 -17.49 -25.78 -11.45
C ILE A 627 -17.42 -25.19 -10.05
N GLU A 628 -18.48 -25.36 -9.23
CA GLU A 628 -18.46 -24.90 -7.82
C GLU A 628 -17.30 -25.53 -7.03
N ASN A 629 -17.01 -26.81 -7.26
CA ASN A 629 -15.86 -27.49 -6.66
C ASN A 629 -14.51 -26.96 -7.16
N ALA A 630 -14.43 -26.56 -8.44
CA ALA A 630 -13.25 -25.93 -9.00
C ALA A 630 -13.01 -24.56 -8.36
N GLN A 631 -14.01 -23.68 -8.30
CA GLN A 631 -13.94 -22.37 -7.61
C GLN A 631 -13.50 -22.54 -6.15
N SER A 632 -14.11 -23.49 -5.42
CA SER A 632 -13.75 -23.75 -4.02
C SER A 632 -12.28 -24.17 -3.85
N LYS A 633 -11.68 -24.87 -4.83
CA LYS A 633 -10.25 -25.22 -4.77
C LYS A 633 -9.36 -24.01 -5.01
N VAL A 634 -9.74 -23.11 -5.92
CA VAL A 634 -9.01 -21.87 -6.17
C VAL A 634 -9.06 -20.98 -4.93
N GLU A 635 -10.24 -20.77 -4.36
CA GLU A 635 -10.43 -19.99 -3.13
C GLU A 635 -9.59 -20.52 -1.97
N ASN A 636 -9.58 -21.85 -1.75
CA ASN A 636 -8.74 -22.46 -0.70
C ASN A 636 -7.24 -22.27 -0.95
N ARG A 637 -6.79 -22.38 -2.21
CA ARG A 637 -5.37 -22.15 -2.57
C ARG A 637 -4.98 -20.71 -2.29
N ASP A 638 -5.81 -19.76 -2.68
CA ASP A 638 -5.56 -18.33 -2.49
C ASP A 638 -5.62 -17.96 -1.00
N PHE A 639 -6.53 -18.57 -0.24
CA PHE A 639 -6.59 -18.48 1.22
C PHE A 639 -5.30 -18.98 1.87
N ASP A 640 -4.79 -20.15 1.48
CA ASP A 640 -3.54 -20.68 2.01
C ASP A 640 -2.34 -19.79 1.68
N ALA A 641 -2.30 -19.21 0.48
CA ALA A 641 -1.28 -18.24 0.08
C ALA A 641 -1.32 -16.96 0.94
N ARG A 642 -2.50 -16.36 1.12
CA ARG A 642 -2.69 -15.18 2.00
C ARG A 642 -2.33 -15.49 3.45
N LYS A 643 -2.75 -16.65 3.95
CA LYS A 643 -2.43 -17.11 5.32
C LYS A 643 -0.93 -17.30 5.51
N SER A 644 -0.23 -17.82 4.52
CA SER A 644 1.23 -17.93 4.54
C SER A 644 1.88 -16.55 4.60
N LEU A 645 1.50 -15.63 3.71
CA LEU A 645 1.99 -14.24 3.70
C LEU A 645 1.82 -13.56 5.06
N LEU A 646 0.61 -13.66 5.63
CA LEU A 646 0.27 -13.07 6.92
C LEU A 646 1.13 -13.63 8.06
N LYS A 647 1.39 -14.94 8.10
CA LYS A 647 2.21 -15.55 9.15
C LYS A 647 3.64 -15.00 9.18
N TYR A 648 4.23 -14.77 8.01
CA TYR A 648 5.57 -14.18 7.92
C TYR A 648 5.54 -12.70 8.30
N ASP A 649 4.54 -11.95 7.82
CA ASP A 649 4.40 -10.53 8.20
C ASP A 649 4.06 -10.35 9.68
N ASP A 650 3.36 -11.27 10.34
CA ASP A 650 3.07 -11.20 11.78
C ASP A 650 4.35 -11.11 12.62
N VAL A 651 5.42 -11.80 12.21
CA VAL A 651 6.73 -11.73 12.89
C VAL A 651 7.37 -10.35 12.68
N ALA A 652 7.40 -9.87 11.44
CA ALA A 652 7.91 -8.54 11.12
C ALA A 652 7.06 -7.43 11.76
N ASN A 653 5.76 -7.63 11.93
CA ASN A 653 4.83 -6.68 12.51
C ASN A 653 5.05 -6.51 14.02
N GLU A 654 5.35 -7.57 14.77
CA GLU A 654 5.71 -7.46 16.19
C GLU A 654 7.00 -6.64 16.37
N GLN A 655 8.01 -6.86 15.50
CA GLN A 655 9.23 -6.04 15.48
C GLN A 655 8.93 -4.58 15.11
N ARG A 656 8.11 -4.37 14.08
CA ARG A 656 7.68 -3.04 13.61
C ARG A 656 6.98 -2.24 14.71
N LYS A 657 6.06 -2.86 15.47
CA LYS A 657 5.39 -2.21 16.61
C LYS A 657 6.38 -1.71 17.65
N VAL A 658 7.41 -2.49 17.95
CA VAL A 658 8.46 -2.07 18.90
C VAL A 658 9.23 -0.88 18.33
N ILE A 659 9.69 -0.96 17.09
CA ILE A 659 10.46 0.11 16.45
C ILE A 659 9.65 1.40 16.29
N TYR A 660 8.41 1.32 15.83
CA TYR A 660 7.54 2.49 15.66
C TYR A 660 7.16 3.12 17.00
N LYS A 661 6.91 2.30 18.02
CA LYS A 661 6.69 2.81 19.38
C LYS A 661 7.91 3.53 19.92
N GLN A 662 9.09 2.93 19.80
CA GLN A 662 10.35 3.57 20.22
C GLN A 662 10.54 4.89 19.46
N ARG A 663 10.33 4.89 18.14
CA ARG A 663 10.44 6.09 17.32
C ARG A 663 9.51 7.21 17.77
N ASP A 664 8.26 6.88 18.09
CA ASP A 664 7.28 7.84 18.61
C ASP A 664 7.65 8.38 19.98
N GLU A 665 8.19 7.53 20.87
CA GLU A 665 8.73 7.93 22.17
C GLU A 665 9.91 8.90 22.00
N LEU A 666 10.84 8.63 21.07
CA LEU A 666 11.98 9.52 20.77
C LEU A 666 11.57 10.87 20.20
N LEU A 667 10.53 10.88 19.38
CA LEU A 667 9.99 12.12 18.81
C LEU A 667 9.23 12.95 19.86
N ALA A 668 8.62 12.32 20.85
CA ALA A 668 7.87 12.98 21.93
C ALA A 668 8.75 13.43 23.10
N GLU A 669 9.85 12.73 23.37
CA GLU A 669 10.68 12.98 24.53
C GLU A 669 11.58 14.22 24.35
N SER A 670 11.57 15.07 25.38
CA SER A 670 12.35 16.32 25.37
C SER A 670 13.84 16.11 25.72
N ASN A 671 14.18 15.05 26.44
CA ASN A 671 15.56 14.76 26.88
C ASN A 671 15.84 13.25 26.84
N LEU A 672 16.89 12.84 26.10
CA LEU A 672 17.24 11.44 25.87
C LEU A 672 18.43 10.98 26.72
N GLN A 673 18.97 11.83 27.60
CA GLN A 673 20.21 11.57 28.34
C GLN A 673 20.21 10.22 29.07
N ALA A 674 19.14 9.89 29.81
CA ALA A 674 19.09 8.64 30.57
C ALA A 674 19.13 7.40 29.65
N GLY A 675 18.47 7.49 28.49
CA GLY A 675 18.51 6.44 27.48
C GLY A 675 19.89 6.29 26.84
N ILE A 676 20.54 7.41 26.50
CA ILE A 676 21.88 7.42 25.92
C ILE A 676 22.93 6.91 26.91
N GLU A 677 22.85 7.27 28.19
CA GLU A 677 23.75 6.75 29.23
C GLU A 677 23.59 5.22 29.39
N ALA A 678 22.37 4.71 29.32
CA ALA A 678 22.12 3.27 29.32
C ALA A 678 22.71 2.57 28.06
N MET A 679 22.64 3.21 26.89
CA MET A 679 23.28 2.67 25.68
C MET A 679 24.80 2.65 25.79
N HIS A 680 25.43 3.68 26.35
CA HIS A 680 26.87 3.68 26.62
C HIS A 680 27.22 2.48 27.51
N TYR A 681 26.45 2.25 28.58
CA TYR A 681 26.65 1.09 29.45
C TYR A 681 26.62 -0.23 28.68
N ASP A 682 25.60 -0.45 27.84
CA ASP A 682 25.46 -1.69 27.06
C ASP A 682 26.58 -1.86 26.02
N VAL A 683 26.93 -0.80 25.29
CA VAL A 683 27.94 -0.81 24.22
C VAL A 683 29.34 -1.08 24.80
N TYR A 684 29.72 -0.38 25.88
CA TYR A 684 31.03 -0.62 26.49
C TYR A 684 31.12 -1.99 27.15
N ASN A 685 30.04 -2.52 27.73
CA ASN A 685 30.06 -3.90 28.22
C ASN A 685 30.30 -4.90 27.10
N ALA A 686 29.58 -4.77 25.98
CA ALA A 686 29.74 -5.64 24.83
C ALA A 686 31.13 -5.51 24.18
N LEU A 687 31.70 -4.31 24.16
CA LEU A 687 33.07 -4.06 23.72
C LEU A 687 34.07 -4.75 24.64
N ILE A 688 33.97 -4.52 25.95
CA ILE A 688 34.86 -5.12 26.95
C ILE A 688 34.80 -6.65 26.86
N ASP A 689 33.62 -7.27 26.69
CA ASP A 689 33.48 -8.73 26.59
C ASP A 689 34.27 -9.35 25.41
N GLN A 690 34.54 -8.58 24.35
CA GLN A 690 35.31 -9.05 23.19
C GLN A 690 36.82 -9.13 23.48
N PHE A 691 37.34 -8.20 24.27
CA PHE A 691 38.78 -8.08 24.58
C PHE A 691 39.14 -8.65 25.97
N VAL A 692 38.17 -8.66 26.89
CA VAL A 692 38.26 -9.12 28.28
C VAL A 692 37.11 -10.11 28.51
N PRO A 693 37.27 -11.39 28.15
CA PRO A 693 36.18 -12.36 28.24
C PRO A 693 35.70 -12.56 29.69
N PRO A 694 34.39 -12.70 29.95
CA PRO A 694 33.87 -12.86 31.30
C PRO A 694 34.43 -14.08 32.04
N GLY A 695 34.94 -13.88 33.25
CA GLY A 695 35.53 -14.94 34.09
C GLY A 695 36.89 -15.45 33.60
N SER A 696 37.56 -14.72 32.70
CA SER A 696 38.91 -15.01 32.24
C SER A 696 39.99 -14.53 33.21
N ILE A 697 41.22 -15.02 33.02
CA ILE A 697 42.41 -14.55 33.74
C ILE A 697 43.05 -13.38 32.98
N ASP A 698 43.81 -12.57 33.69
CA ASP A 698 44.59 -11.42 33.19
C ASP A 698 45.40 -11.73 31.91
N ASP A 699 46.05 -12.89 31.84
CA ASP A 699 46.83 -13.32 30.67
C ASP A 699 45.99 -13.51 29.38
N GLN A 700 44.66 -13.57 29.47
CA GLN A 700 43.76 -13.73 28.31
C GLN A 700 43.18 -12.40 27.81
N TRP A 701 43.52 -11.28 28.46
CA TRP A 701 42.98 -9.97 28.12
C TRP A 701 43.80 -9.32 26.99
N ASP A 702 43.12 -8.80 25.98
CA ASP A 702 43.72 -7.99 24.92
C ASP A 702 43.50 -6.50 25.22
N ILE A 703 44.28 -5.98 26.17
CA ILE A 703 44.15 -4.59 26.62
C ILE A 703 44.63 -3.60 25.56
N ASP A 704 45.70 -3.93 24.84
CA ASP A 704 46.22 -3.08 23.76
C ASP A 704 45.15 -2.91 22.66
N GLY A 705 44.49 -4.00 22.26
CA GLY A 705 43.38 -3.94 21.30
C GLY A 705 42.18 -3.13 21.82
N LEU A 706 41.87 -3.23 23.11
CA LEU A 706 40.80 -2.45 23.73
C LEU A 706 41.12 -0.94 23.77
N GLU A 707 42.36 -0.56 24.09
CA GLU A 707 42.81 0.85 24.06
C GLU A 707 42.73 1.42 22.63
N ASP A 708 43.22 0.67 21.65
CA ASP A 708 43.19 1.06 20.23
C ASP A 708 41.75 1.26 19.73
N GLU A 709 40.82 0.35 20.07
CA GLU A 709 39.42 0.43 19.64
C GLU A 709 38.69 1.61 20.30
N LEU A 710 38.95 1.88 21.58
CA LEU A 710 38.41 3.05 22.29
C LEU A 710 38.89 4.37 21.68
N GLU A 711 40.14 4.44 21.23
CA GLU A 711 40.69 5.63 20.57
C GLU A 711 40.17 5.80 19.12
N ASN A 712 40.07 4.71 18.36
CA ASN A 712 39.68 4.75 16.95
C ASN A 712 38.18 5.00 16.76
N GLU A 713 37.34 4.21 17.43
CA GLU A 713 35.89 4.28 17.23
C GLU A 713 35.25 5.36 18.09
N PHE A 714 35.68 5.50 19.35
CA PHE A 714 35.07 6.40 20.33
C PHE A 714 35.86 7.68 20.59
N ARG A 715 37.07 7.84 20.04
CA ARG A 715 37.92 9.03 20.25
C ARG A 715 38.20 9.31 21.73
N ILE A 716 38.29 8.27 22.55
CA ILE A 716 38.61 8.38 23.97
C ILE A 716 39.91 7.64 24.24
N TYR A 717 40.94 8.38 24.65
CA TYR A 717 42.17 7.78 25.16
C TYR A 717 41.96 7.37 26.62
N MET A 718 42.17 6.09 26.92
CA MET A 718 42.17 5.53 28.27
C MET A 718 43.46 4.75 28.50
N PRO A 719 44.30 5.11 29.48
CA PRO A 719 45.52 4.36 29.79
C PRO A 719 45.18 3.18 30.73
N ILE A 720 44.53 2.16 30.17
CA ILE A 720 44.07 0.96 30.88
C ILE A 720 45.26 0.12 31.36
N ASN A 721 46.30 -0.03 30.53
CA ASN A 721 47.55 -0.69 30.90
C ASN A 721 48.17 -0.03 32.15
N ASP A 722 48.23 1.30 32.19
CA ASP A 722 48.72 2.03 33.37
C ASP A 722 47.85 1.80 34.61
N TRP A 723 46.53 1.61 34.44
CA TRP A 723 45.62 1.32 35.55
C TRP A 723 45.88 -0.06 36.17
N LEU A 724 46.15 -1.07 35.34
CA LEU A 724 46.46 -2.43 35.78
C LEU A 724 47.84 -2.51 36.43
N ASP A 725 48.82 -1.78 35.91
CA ASP A 725 50.15 -1.67 36.50
C ASP A 725 50.13 -0.98 37.87
N ALA A 726 49.29 0.04 38.03
CA ALA A 726 49.15 0.81 39.26
C ALA A 726 48.38 0.04 40.36
N ASP A 727 47.38 -0.78 40.00
CA ASP A 727 46.58 -1.55 40.96
C ASP A 727 46.41 -3.01 40.55
N ARG A 728 47.29 -3.87 41.06
CA ARG A 728 47.25 -5.33 40.83
C ARG A 728 46.07 -6.04 41.49
N ARG A 729 45.17 -5.33 42.18
CA ARG A 729 43.93 -5.89 42.74
C ARG A 729 42.70 -5.55 41.90
N LEU A 730 42.85 -4.81 40.80
CA LEU A 730 41.78 -4.56 39.86
C LEU A 730 41.39 -5.90 39.21
N ASP A 731 40.23 -6.43 39.59
CA ASP A 731 39.62 -7.57 38.93
C ASP A 731 38.83 -7.11 37.70
N GLU A 732 38.34 -8.07 36.91
CA GLU A 732 37.55 -7.82 35.70
C GLU A 732 36.38 -6.84 35.97
N GLU A 733 35.67 -7.05 37.08
CA GLU A 733 34.48 -6.26 37.45
C GLU A 733 34.87 -4.83 37.81
N GLY A 734 35.95 -4.64 38.59
CA GLY A 734 36.49 -3.32 38.93
C GLY A 734 37.04 -2.57 37.71
N LEU A 735 37.73 -3.27 36.81
CA LEU A 735 38.23 -2.68 35.56
C LEU A 735 37.07 -2.21 34.67
N ARG A 736 36.08 -3.08 34.47
CA ARG A 736 34.88 -2.81 33.67
C ARG A 736 34.13 -1.58 34.19
N GLN A 737 33.89 -1.51 35.50
CA GLN A 737 33.22 -0.36 36.10
C GLN A 737 34.01 0.93 35.87
N LYS A 738 35.34 0.89 36.01
CA LYS A 738 36.20 2.07 35.83
C LYS A 738 36.20 2.58 34.39
N ILE A 739 36.25 1.70 33.39
CA ILE A 739 36.18 2.06 31.96
C ILE A 739 34.84 2.75 31.66
N ILE A 740 33.73 2.13 32.10
CA ILE A 740 32.38 2.65 31.85
C ILE A 740 32.18 4.01 32.53
N GLU A 741 32.61 4.16 33.77
CA GLU A 741 32.54 5.45 34.49
C GLU A 741 33.35 6.54 33.79
N ALA A 742 34.56 6.22 33.30
CA ALA A 742 35.39 7.16 32.56
C ALA A 742 34.73 7.59 31.24
N ALA A 743 34.13 6.64 30.51
CA ALA A 743 33.42 6.93 29.27
C ALA A 743 32.15 7.80 29.49
N LEU A 744 31.34 7.46 30.51
CA LEU A 744 30.15 8.24 30.86
C LEU A 744 30.52 9.66 31.31
N LEU A 745 31.64 9.83 32.01
CA LEU A 745 32.14 11.15 32.40
C LEU A 745 32.58 11.97 31.19
N ASN A 746 33.21 11.34 30.19
CA ASN A 746 33.54 11.99 28.92
C ASN A 746 32.26 12.45 28.18
N TYR A 747 31.27 11.56 28.03
CA TYR A 747 29.99 11.89 27.41
C TYR A 747 29.28 13.05 28.13
N ARG A 748 29.19 13.02 29.47
CA ARG A 748 28.57 14.10 30.25
C ARG A 748 29.28 15.44 30.07
N ALA A 749 30.61 15.45 30.07
CA ALA A 749 31.40 16.66 29.84
C ALA A 749 31.16 17.24 28.43
N ARG A 750 31.08 16.37 27.42
CA ARG A 750 30.75 16.77 26.04
C ARG A 750 29.34 17.30 25.91
N ARG A 751 28.37 16.66 26.57
CA ARG A 751 26.97 17.11 26.63
C ARG A 751 26.87 18.51 27.24
N GLU A 752 27.60 18.77 28.30
CA GLU A 752 27.66 20.10 28.94
C GLU A 752 28.24 21.16 27.98
N GLN A 753 29.27 20.82 27.19
CA GLN A 753 29.83 21.72 26.17
C GLN A 753 28.85 22.02 25.03
N MET A 754 28.01 21.06 24.62
CA MET A 754 27.00 21.26 23.58
C MET A 754 25.84 22.17 24.05
N GLY A 755 25.54 22.17 25.35
CA GLY A 755 24.34 22.77 25.94
C GLY A 755 23.12 21.86 25.82
N GLU A 756 22.18 21.95 26.78
CA GLU A 756 21.08 20.98 26.91
C GLU A 756 20.18 20.86 25.67
N GLU A 757 19.84 21.97 25.04
CA GLU A 757 18.91 21.99 23.89
C GLU A 757 19.55 21.40 22.63
N ASN A 758 20.79 21.80 22.32
CA ASN A 758 21.51 21.27 21.16
C ASN A 758 21.89 19.80 21.34
N ALA A 759 22.30 19.41 22.55
CA ALA A 759 22.59 18.02 22.87
C ALA A 759 21.35 17.14 22.63
N ALA A 760 20.19 17.53 23.16
CA ALA A 760 18.96 16.76 22.96
C ALA A 760 18.55 16.65 21.49
N GLN A 761 18.77 17.70 20.68
CA GLN A 761 18.50 17.66 19.23
C GLN A 761 19.47 16.73 18.49
N LEU A 762 20.77 16.78 18.80
CA LEU A 762 21.78 15.91 18.19
C LEU A 762 21.59 14.45 18.59
N GLU A 763 21.37 14.17 19.88
CA GLU A 763 21.05 12.84 20.40
C GLU A 763 19.85 12.24 19.66
N ARG A 764 18.77 13.02 19.51
CA ARG A 764 17.59 12.58 18.74
C ARG A 764 17.91 12.34 17.27
N HIS A 765 18.67 13.24 16.64
CA HIS A 765 19.03 13.13 15.23
C HIS A 765 19.84 11.86 14.94
N PHE A 766 20.92 11.61 15.68
CA PHE A 766 21.76 10.43 15.49
C PHE A 766 20.99 9.14 15.79
N MET A 767 20.20 9.13 16.87
CA MET A 767 19.42 7.95 17.22
C MET A 767 18.35 7.64 16.16
N LEU A 768 17.61 8.63 15.67
CA LEU A 768 16.63 8.43 14.60
C LEU A 768 17.30 8.02 13.29
N SER A 769 18.43 8.64 12.92
CA SER A 769 19.17 8.31 11.71
C SER A 769 19.69 6.87 11.74
N SER A 770 20.30 6.47 12.85
CA SER A 770 20.82 5.10 13.04
C SER A 770 19.67 4.07 13.07
N LEU A 771 18.58 4.37 13.78
CA LEU A 771 17.39 3.53 13.81
C LEU A 771 16.79 3.34 12.41
N ASP A 772 16.57 4.42 11.67
CA ASP A 772 15.96 4.38 10.34
C ASP A 772 16.88 3.65 9.33
N LYS A 773 18.22 3.83 9.41
CA LYS A 773 19.19 3.13 8.57
C LYS A 773 19.15 1.61 8.82
N HIS A 774 19.36 1.20 10.07
CA HIS A 774 19.41 -0.22 10.43
C HIS A 774 18.06 -0.92 10.26
N TRP A 775 16.95 -0.22 10.49
CA TRP A 775 15.62 -0.76 10.24
C TRP A 775 15.38 -1.06 8.76
N LYS A 776 15.80 -0.16 7.85
CA LYS A 776 15.71 -0.39 6.40
C LYS A 776 16.54 -1.59 5.95
N GLU A 777 17.74 -1.73 6.50
CA GLU A 777 18.61 -2.87 6.21
C GLU A 777 18.01 -4.17 6.73
N HIS A 778 17.47 -4.17 7.96
CA HIS A 778 16.78 -5.30 8.55
C HIS A 778 15.54 -5.70 7.74
N LEU A 779 14.73 -4.76 7.24
CA LEU A 779 13.60 -5.07 6.36
C LEU A 779 14.04 -5.77 5.07
N ASN A 780 15.19 -5.39 4.50
CA ASN A 780 15.75 -6.06 3.33
C ASN A 780 16.20 -7.49 3.67
N GLN A 781 16.93 -7.67 4.77
CA GLN A 781 17.36 -8.99 5.26
C GLN A 781 16.15 -9.90 5.55
N MET A 782 15.08 -9.36 6.13
CA MET A 782 13.84 -10.09 6.42
C MET A 782 13.12 -10.59 5.15
N ASP A 783 13.10 -9.78 4.08
CA ASP A 783 12.51 -10.20 2.80
C ASP A 783 13.32 -11.33 2.15
N GLN A 784 14.65 -11.21 2.17
CA GLN A 784 15.56 -12.24 1.66
C GLN A 784 15.46 -13.53 2.46
N LEU A 785 15.43 -13.44 3.80
CA LEU A 785 15.24 -14.58 4.67
C LEU A 785 13.93 -15.32 4.36
N ARG A 786 12.83 -14.59 4.17
CA ARG A 786 11.53 -15.16 3.82
C ARG A 786 11.59 -15.96 2.52
N LYS A 787 12.32 -15.46 1.51
CA LYS A 787 12.49 -16.14 0.22
C LYS A 787 13.30 -17.43 0.36
N GLY A 788 14.39 -17.40 1.13
CA GLY A 788 15.29 -18.55 1.29
C GLY A 788 14.79 -19.64 2.25
N ILE A 789 13.91 -19.32 3.20
CA ILE A 789 13.58 -20.23 4.31
C ILE A 789 12.87 -21.51 3.88
N HIS A 790 12.16 -21.50 2.75
CA HIS A 790 11.46 -22.69 2.25
C HIS A 790 12.41 -23.85 1.93
N LEU A 791 13.67 -23.55 1.61
CA LEU A 791 14.70 -24.56 1.34
C LEU A 791 15.10 -25.34 2.60
N ARG A 792 14.83 -24.82 3.81
CA ARG A 792 15.03 -25.56 5.07
C ARG A 792 14.00 -26.69 5.24
N GLY A 793 12.87 -26.63 4.54
CA GLY A 793 11.86 -27.69 4.52
C GLY A 793 12.38 -29.02 3.99
N TYR A 794 13.41 -29.01 3.13
CA TYR A 794 14.07 -30.22 2.64
C TYR A 794 14.79 -31.00 3.75
N ALA A 795 15.21 -30.32 4.82
CA ALA A 795 15.83 -30.93 6.00
C ALA A 795 14.82 -31.38 7.08
N GLN A 796 13.53 -31.48 6.75
CA GLN A 796 12.43 -31.83 7.68
C GLN A 796 12.27 -30.87 8.87
N LYS A 797 12.86 -29.67 8.81
CA LYS A 797 12.63 -28.60 9.77
C LYS A 797 11.40 -27.79 9.37
N ASN A 798 10.68 -27.24 10.34
CA ASN A 798 9.54 -26.36 10.07
C ASN A 798 10.04 -24.96 9.67
N PRO A 799 9.85 -24.50 8.41
CA PRO A 799 10.35 -23.21 7.95
C PRO A 799 9.83 -22.03 8.77
N GLU A 800 8.62 -22.11 9.32
CA GLU A 800 8.03 -21.03 10.11
C GLU A 800 8.78 -20.80 11.44
N GLN A 801 9.21 -21.89 12.09
CA GLN A 801 9.94 -21.80 13.35
C GLN A 801 11.37 -21.31 13.14
N GLU A 802 12.04 -21.80 12.10
CA GLU A 802 13.38 -21.32 11.74
C GLU A 802 13.34 -19.84 11.35
N TYR A 803 12.33 -19.40 10.57
CA TYR A 803 12.12 -17.98 10.25
C TYR A 803 12.00 -17.13 11.51
N LYS A 804 11.17 -17.55 12.48
CA LYS A 804 10.99 -16.83 13.76
C LYS A 804 12.29 -16.74 14.57
N SER A 805 13.07 -17.81 14.61
CA SER A 805 14.34 -17.84 15.35
C SER A 805 15.39 -16.96 14.69
N GLU A 806 15.59 -17.08 13.37
CA GLU A 806 16.59 -16.32 12.62
C GLU A 806 16.22 -14.83 12.57
N SER A 807 14.95 -14.49 12.33
CA SER A 807 14.47 -13.10 12.36
C SER A 807 14.64 -12.43 13.73
N PHE A 808 14.47 -13.16 14.83
CA PHE A 808 14.72 -12.64 16.17
C PHE A 808 16.20 -12.37 16.41
N SER A 809 17.08 -13.28 15.96
CA SER A 809 18.53 -13.08 16.02
C SER A 809 18.96 -11.84 15.22
N LEU A 810 18.47 -11.67 13.99
CA LEU A 810 18.73 -10.48 13.17
C LEU A 810 18.24 -9.21 13.87
N PHE A 811 17.05 -9.25 14.47
CA PHE A 811 16.49 -8.10 15.19
C PHE A 811 17.32 -7.71 16.43
N GLN A 812 17.83 -8.69 17.20
CA GLN A 812 18.72 -8.41 18.33
C GLN A 812 20.04 -7.79 17.87
N SER A 813 20.64 -8.32 16.80
CA SER A 813 21.84 -7.76 16.19
C SER A 813 21.62 -6.33 15.70
N MET A 814 20.49 -6.06 15.05
CA MET A 814 20.09 -4.73 14.61
C MET A 814 19.99 -3.75 15.79
N LEU A 815 19.32 -4.14 16.89
CA LEU A 815 19.22 -3.29 18.08
C LEU A 815 20.60 -3.00 18.70
N GLY A 816 21.51 -3.97 18.71
CA GLY A 816 22.89 -3.77 19.16
C GLY A 816 23.65 -2.79 18.26
N ALA A 817 23.51 -2.93 16.94
CA ALA A 817 24.14 -2.06 15.96
C ALA A 817 23.65 -0.61 16.06
N ILE A 818 22.34 -0.39 16.27
CA ILE A 818 21.77 0.95 16.50
C ILE A 818 22.42 1.62 17.72
N LYS A 819 22.54 0.89 18.83
CA LYS A 819 23.18 1.43 20.06
C LYS A 819 24.64 1.77 19.80
N SER A 820 25.38 0.86 19.18
CA SER A 820 26.82 1.05 18.89
C SER A 820 27.07 2.25 17.99
N GLU A 821 26.37 2.33 16.85
CA GLU A 821 26.53 3.44 15.89
C GLU A 821 26.12 4.77 16.53
N THR A 822 25.03 4.80 17.32
CA THR A 822 24.60 6.03 18.01
C THR A 822 25.68 6.54 18.99
N VAL A 823 26.29 5.65 19.78
CA VAL A 823 27.35 6.03 20.73
C VAL A 823 28.62 6.47 19.98
N GLN A 824 29.00 5.76 18.92
CA GLN A 824 30.16 6.11 18.08
C GLN A 824 29.98 7.46 17.39
N ASP A 825 28.81 7.71 16.79
CA ASP A 825 28.52 8.96 16.11
C ASP A 825 28.55 10.14 17.09
N LEU A 826 27.92 10.00 18.26
CA LEU A 826 27.98 11.03 19.32
C LEU A 826 29.41 11.31 19.78
N ALA A 827 30.26 10.27 19.82
CA ALA A 827 31.66 10.41 20.19
C ALA A 827 32.51 11.05 19.06
N ARG A 828 32.11 10.91 17.80
CA ARG A 828 32.80 11.49 16.63
C ARG A 828 32.39 12.92 16.30
N VAL A 829 31.22 13.37 16.77
CA VAL A 829 30.72 14.73 16.53
C VAL A 829 31.71 15.79 17.02
N HIS A 830 32.14 16.66 16.11
CA HIS A 830 32.93 17.84 16.45
C HIS A 830 32.04 18.84 17.20
N ILE A 831 32.46 19.21 18.41
CA ILE A 831 31.79 20.24 19.21
C ILE A 831 32.60 21.52 19.04
N PRO A 832 32.04 22.56 18.39
CA PRO A 832 32.75 23.82 18.20
C PRO A 832 33.15 24.43 19.55
N THR A 833 34.42 24.82 19.69
CA THR A 833 34.90 25.45 20.92
C THR A 833 34.34 26.88 21.06
N PRO A 834 34.31 27.48 22.27
CA PRO A 834 33.89 28.87 22.44
C PRO A 834 34.70 29.88 21.59
N GLU A 835 35.96 29.56 21.29
CA GLU A 835 36.81 30.37 20.41
C GLU A 835 36.40 30.22 18.93
N GLU A 836 36.09 28.99 18.47
CA GLU A 836 35.57 28.74 17.12
C GLU A 836 34.19 29.37 16.90
N ILE A 837 33.32 29.35 17.92
CA ILE A 837 32.01 30.01 17.89
C ILE A 837 32.19 31.54 17.83
N ALA A 838 33.09 32.10 18.64
CA ALA A 838 33.38 33.52 18.62
C ALA A 838 33.99 33.97 17.28
N GLU A 839 34.83 33.14 16.66
CA GLU A 839 35.39 33.40 15.33
C GLU A 839 34.33 33.27 14.23
N LEU A 840 33.42 32.30 14.30
CA LEU A 840 32.25 32.18 13.42
C LEU A 840 31.31 33.38 13.55
N GLU A 841 30.99 33.81 14.78
CA GLU A 841 30.19 35.01 15.03
C GLU A 841 30.89 36.28 14.54
N ARG A 842 32.22 36.34 14.69
CA ARG A 842 33.03 37.44 14.18
C ARG A 842 33.05 37.46 12.66
N GLN A 843 33.20 36.31 12.00
CA GLN A 843 33.09 36.19 10.55
C GLN A 843 31.69 36.54 10.04
N GLN A 844 30.62 36.13 10.75
CA GLN A 844 29.26 36.54 10.41
C GLN A 844 29.04 38.04 10.62
N ARG A 845 29.60 38.63 11.68
CA ARG A 845 29.56 40.09 11.91
C ARG A 845 30.37 40.85 10.87
N GLU A 846 31.55 40.37 10.50
CA GLU A 846 32.40 40.95 9.45
C GLU A 846 31.75 40.79 8.07
N GLN A 847 31.04 39.68 7.79
CA GLN A 847 30.22 39.52 6.59
C GLN A 847 29.01 40.46 6.59
N ALA A 848 28.32 40.61 7.72
CA ALA A 848 27.20 41.53 7.85
C ALA A 848 27.66 43.00 7.76
N GLU A 849 28.82 43.36 8.33
CA GLU A 849 29.45 44.67 8.20
C GLU A 849 29.97 44.92 6.79
N MET A 850 30.57 43.93 6.13
CA MET A 850 30.91 44.01 4.70
C MET A 850 29.67 44.23 3.85
N MET A 851 28.56 43.55 4.14
CA MET A 851 27.28 43.74 3.46
C MET A 851 26.70 45.14 3.74
N ARG A 852 26.89 45.66 4.96
CA ARG A 852 26.43 47.00 5.39
C ARG A 852 27.28 48.14 4.80
N LEU A 853 28.61 47.97 4.74
CA LEU A 853 29.54 48.87 4.05
C LEU A 853 29.31 48.86 2.53
N HIS A 854 28.89 47.71 1.96
CA HIS A 854 28.49 47.63 0.57
C HIS A 854 27.20 48.43 0.29
N PHE A 855 26.26 48.45 1.25
CA PHE A 855 25.06 49.29 1.25
C PHE A 855 25.38 50.79 1.43
N GLU A 856 26.30 51.16 2.33
CA GLU A 856 26.70 52.56 2.54
C GLU A 856 27.50 53.15 1.36
N HIS A 857 28.32 52.34 0.67
CA HIS A 857 28.96 52.75 -0.59
C HIS A 857 27.97 52.91 -1.75
N GLN A 858 26.84 52.20 -1.73
CA GLN A 858 25.73 52.45 -2.65
C GLN A 858 25.00 53.77 -2.34
N GLU A 859 24.82 54.14 -1.07
CA GLU A 859 24.20 55.42 -0.69
C GLU A 859 25.10 56.64 -0.96
N MET A 860 26.42 56.55 -0.77
CA MET A 860 27.33 57.67 -1.06
C MET A 860 27.51 57.96 -2.57
N ASN A 861 27.30 56.98 -3.45
CA ASN A 861 27.24 57.22 -4.90
C ASN A 861 25.91 57.84 -5.35
N GLY A 862 24.91 57.94 -4.46
CA GLY A 862 23.59 58.52 -4.74
C GLY A 862 23.53 60.06 -4.77
N VAL A 863 24.65 60.77 -4.58
CA VAL A 863 24.66 62.26 -4.52
C VAL A 863 25.07 62.92 -5.86
N THR A 864 25.53 62.16 -6.85
CA THR A 864 25.66 62.64 -8.23
C THR A 864 24.67 61.88 -9.11
N GLY A 865 23.53 62.50 -9.39
CA GLY A 865 22.42 61.92 -10.13
C GLY A 865 22.74 61.62 -11.61
N GLU A 866 23.53 60.58 -11.84
CA GLU A 866 23.62 59.87 -13.12
C GLU A 866 23.30 58.40 -12.87
N MET A 867 22.25 57.90 -13.53
CA MET A 867 21.92 56.47 -13.56
C MET A 867 22.91 55.77 -14.50
N SER A 868 23.77 54.92 -13.94
CA SER A 868 24.46 53.88 -14.70
C SER A 868 23.76 52.53 -14.46
N GLU A 869 23.29 51.91 -15.54
CA GLU A 869 22.82 50.52 -15.55
C GLU A 869 24.05 49.59 -15.52
N ASP A 870 24.31 48.95 -14.39
CA ASP A 870 25.27 47.84 -14.28
C ASP A 870 24.51 46.50 -14.27
N GLU A 871 24.74 45.68 -15.30
CA GLU A 871 24.10 44.37 -15.50
C GLU A 871 24.55 43.29 -14.48
N ASP A 872 25.52 43.56 -13.62
CA ASP A 872 26.04 42.60 -12.62
C ASP A 872 25.21 42.50 -11.33
N MET A 873 24.21 43.37 -11.11
CA MET A 873 23.39 43.35 -9.89
C MET A 873 22.22 42.35 -9.93
N ILE A 874 21.82 41.89 -11.12
CA ILE A 874 20.71 40.92 -11.28
C ILE A 874 21.19 39.48 -11.02
N ALA A 875 22.47 39.18 -11.27
CA ALA A 875 23.03 37.84 -11.07
C ALA A 875 23.30 37.49 -9.60
N ARG A 876 23.40 38.48 -8.69
CA ARG A 876 23.68 38.23 -7.26
C ARG A 876 22.44 38.02 -6.40
N ASN A 877 21.25 38.45 -6.87
CA ASN A 877 20.00 38.30 -6.12
C ASN A 877 19.30 36.94 -6.31
N SER A 878 19.78 36.10 -7.24
CA SER A 878 19.24 34.75 -7.47
C SER A 878 19.90 33.65 -6.61
N GLN A 879 21.02 33.93 -5.94
CA GLN A 879 21.73 32.96 -5.10
C GLN A 879 21.51 33.13 -3.58
N GLN A 880 20.75 34.14 -3.13
CA GLN A 880 20.55 34.42 -1.70
C GLN A 880 19.17 34.05 -1.13
N ARG A 881 18.31 33.35 -1.89
CA ARG A 881 17.01 32.84 -1.39
C ARG A 881 17.00 31.35 -1.02
N THR A 882 18.14 30.67 -1.08
CA THR A 882 18.25 29.25 -0.75
C THR A 882 19.48 29.00 0.13
N ARG A 883 19.41 29.42 1.41
CA ARG A 883 20.11 28.78 2.53
C ARG A 883 19.71 29.45 3.85
N ALA A 884 18.63 28.95 4.42
CA ALA A 884 18.38 28.98 5.85
C ALA A 884 18.04 27.54 6.26
N THR A 885 19.05 26.68 6.22
CA THR A 885 19.01 25.34 6.80
C THR A 885 20.32 25.16 7.56
N TYR A 886 20.17 24.93 8.87
CA TYR A 886 21.25 24.59 9.78
C TYR A 886 21.98 23.34 9.25
N SER A 887 23.30 23.44 9.07
CA SER A 887 24.19 22.34 8.75
C SER A 887 25.30 22.33 9.78
N PHE A 888 25.28 21.31 10.65
CA PHE A 888 26.45 20.89 11.39
C PHE A 888 27.42 20.24 10.38
N GLY A 889 28.67 20.72 10.38
CA GLY A 889 29.72 20.19 9.52
C GLY A 889 30.38 18.96 10.15
N LEU A 890 30.27 17.82 9.48
CA LEU A 890 31.19 16.70 9.62
C LEU A 890 32.07 16.68 8.36
N SER A 891 33.38 16.91 8.55
CA SER A 891 34.36 16.84 7.48
C SER A 891 34.69 15.37 7.19
N SER A 892 34.29 14.87 6.01
CA SER A 892 34.92 13.69 5.43
C SER A 892 35.81 14.11 4.26
N SER A 893 37.07 13.73 4.36
CA SER A 893 38.07 13.84 3.31
C SER A 893 37.80 12.80 2.23
N ALA A 894 37.43 13.22 1.03
CA ALA A 894 37.50 12.38 -0.16
C ALA A 894 37.88 13.22 -1.39
N ALA A 895 38.93 12.75 -2.06
CA ALA A 895 39.54 13.37 -3.22
C ALA A 895 38.60 13.35 -4.44
N ALA A 896 38.44 14.50 -5.09
CA ALA A 896 37.74 14.60 -6.38
C ALA A 896 38.72 14.31 -7.54
N THR A 897 38.76 13.06 -7.98
CA THR A 897 39.15 12.69 -9.35
C THR A 897 38.00 13.02 -10.30
N ALA A 898 38.32 13.79 -11.33
CA ALA A 898 37.41 14.20 -12.39
C ALA A 898 36.96 13.01 -13.26
N SER A 899 35.70 13.06 -13.71
CA SER A 899 35.26 12.41 -14.95
C SER A 899 34.14 13.24 -15.59
N PRO A 900 33.98 13.14 -16.93
CA PRO A 900 33.47 14.21 -17.77
C PRO A 900 32.05 13.95 -18.28
N GLU A 901 31.32 15.01 -18.61
CA GLU A 901 30.16 14.91 -19.50
C GLU A 901 30.21 15.95 -20.61
N MET A 902 29.54 15.57 -21.68
CA MET A 902 29.86 15.82 -23.07
C MET A 902 29.26 17.11 -23.62
N ALA A 903 29.94 17.58 -24.66
CA ALA A 903 29.59 18.69 -25.51
C ALA A 903 28.34 18.44 -26.36
N GLU A 904 27.57 19.50 -26.57
CA GLU A 904 27.04 19.80 -27.91
C GLU A 904 27.21 21.29 -28.24
N ASN A 905 28.10 21.51 -29.22
CA ASN A 905 28.13 22.57 -30.22
C ASN A 905 28.23 24.05 -29.81
N GLY A 906 29.45 24.58 -29.99
CA GLY A 906 29.64 25.94 -30.50
C GLY A 906 30.69 26.81 -29.83
N ASP A 907 31.48 26.28 -28.88
CA ASP A 907 32.33 27.11 -28.04
C ASP A 907 33.46 27.79 -28.82
N ASN A 908 33.29 29.10 -28.95
CA ASN A 908 34.33 30.05 -29.27
C ASN A 908 35.56 29.81 -28.37
N PRO A 909 36.69 29.33 -28.92
CA PRO A 909 37.86 28.92 -28.13
C PRO A 909 38.54 30.11 -27.40
N TYR A 910 38.07 31.33 -27.65
CA TYR A 910 38.55 32.55 -27.01
C TYR A 910 37.53 33.14 -26.02
N ALA A 911 36.42 32.47 -25.70
CA ALA A 911 35.36 33.01 -24.85
C ALA A 911 35.86 33.43 -23.45
N ASN A 912 36.88 32.74 -22.92
CA ASN A 912 37.47 33.02 -21.61
C ASN A 912 38.55 34.11 -21.63
N LEU A 913 38.89 34.64 -22.81
CA LEU A 913 39.79 35.79 -22.92
C LEU A 913 38.92 37.05 -22.97
N ALA A 914 39.16 38.01 -22.07
CA ALA A 914 38.44 39.29 -22.01
C ALA A 914 38.74 40.19 -23.23
N ILE A 915 38.29 39.76 -24.42
CA ILE A 915 38.54 40.42 -25.71
C ILE A 915 37.38 41.35 -26.03
N SER A 916 37.69 42.63 -26.26
CA SER A 916 36.69 43.60 -26.69
C SER A 916 36.04 43.18 -28.02
N ARG A 917 34.71 43.25 -28.10
CA ARG A 917 33.90 42.86 -29.28
C ARG A 917 34.34 43.53 -30.59
N ASN A 918 34.92 44.72 -30.53
CA ASN A 918 35.39 45.48 -31.70
C ASN A 918 36.88 45.29 -32.03
N ALA A 919 37.64 44.56 -31.20
CA ALA A 919 39.04 44.23 -31.47
C ALA A 919 39.16 43.22 -32.64
N PRO A 920 40.29 43.18 -33.35
CA PRO A 920 40.54 42.15 -34.35
C PRO A 920 40.50 40.75 -33.73
N CYS A 921 39.93 39.79 -34.44
CA CYS A 921 39.74 38.43 -33.95
C CYS A 921 41.09 37.70 -33.79
N PRO A 922 41.37 37.04 -32.65
CA PRO A 922 42.66 36.40 -32.38
C PRO A 922 43.01 35.24 -33.34
N CYS A 923 42.01 34.69 -34.05
CA CYS A 923 42.25 33.66 -35.05
C CYS A 923 43.02 34.17 -36.29
N GLY A 924 43.29 35.47 -36.40
CA GLY A 924 44.04 36.06 -37.51
C GLY A 924 43.22 36.31 -38.78
N SER A 925 41.89 36.23 -38.72
CA SER A 925 41.00 36.41 -39.88
C SER A 925 40.93 37.84 -40.43
N GLY A 926 41.50 38.82 -39.73
CA GLY A 926 41.43 40.25 -40.09
C GLY A 926 40.07 40.92 -39.82
N LEU A 927 39.06 40.17 -39.37
CA LEU A 927 37.73 40.67 -38.99
C LEU A 927 37.68 41.04 -37.50
N LYS A 928 36.70 41.87 -37.10
CA LYS A 928 36.44 42.14 -35.66
C LYS A 928 35.88 40.91 -34.97
N TYR A 929 36.22 40.71 -33.69
CA TYR A 929 35.85 39.52 -32.91
C TYR A 929 34.35 39.20 -32.95
N LYS A 930 33.49 40.23 -32.80
CA LYS A 930 32.02 40.08 -32.90
C LYS A 930 31.49 39.60 -34.25
N GLN A 931 32.28 39.71 -35.31
CA GLN A 931 31.93 39.28 -36.67
C GLN A 931 32.57 37.93 -37.02
N CYS A 932 33.31 37.33 -36.10
CA CYS A 932 33.99 36.04 -36.26
C CYS A 932 33.65 35.14 -35.07
N HIS A 933 34.62 34.75 -34.23
CA HIS A 933 34.38 33.81 -33.14
C HIS A 933 33.49 34.36 -32.01
N GLY A 934 33.45 35.67 -31.80
CA GLY A 934 32.53 36.32 -30.85
C GLY A 934 31.14 36.62 -31.41
N LYS A 935 30.74 35.94 -32.49
CA LYS A 935 29.41 36.05 -33.09
C LYS A 935 28.43 35.23 -32.24
N ILE A 936 27.51 35.93 -31.59
CA ILE A 936 26.39 35.35 -30.83
C ILE A 936 25.30 34.97 -31.83
#